data_AF-A0A2V5WSS2-F1
#
_entry.id   AF-A0A2V5WSS2-F1
#
_cell.length_a   1.000
_cell.length_b   1.000
_cell.length_c   1.000
_cell.angle_alpha   90.00
_cell.angle_beta   90.00
_cell.angle_gamma   90.00
#
_symmetry.space_group_name_H-M   'P 1'
#
loop_
_entity.id
_entity.type
_entity.pdbx_description
1 polymer ?
#
loop_
_entity_poly.entity_id
_entity_poly.type
_entity_poly.pdbx_seq_one_letter_code
_entity_poly.pdbx_strand_id
1 'polypeptide(L)'
;MATVEIIDVSLTEVVPARLRGRYFQVIPVTGTSSAGHSIEIAGWVLGRECPVVAVELLNERNVCRRAPVNNYRPDAAKIYPNVPEAAYSGFKINMTVLGLTPEIEFLVQAVLKDQNRVPLGVIRARRSWRRDTFDTNPPLVSVVIPCYDQAHFLSEAIESVLAQTYPHFELVVVDDGSNDNTAAVVNRYPGIRYFRQENQGLAAARNAGLRQTMGEYLVFLDSDDRLLPSALEAGLRCFRENPACGFVYGHCQFIAFDGASMRGLPPPVVKVDFYLELLRSMPILAPASVMYRREVFESVGGFNVALSPAADYKMYYDIARRFPVSCHGEKIVEYRKHGTSMTRDSLRMLRANLAALRLQRQHVKADRSKKEAYKAGIKFWKKQCGPGAVQQIKALAETGQWKRAIAGSWTLLRLCPSYLSLLMGDKPLPRKIRDWIERNVGETAPSRSRGDVSQQLVQQIRQVVHTRIPSHAKVIVVDKGDGGVLELDAREQWHFPEPKEGSPEKLLAAGSSKGSKEVPWMNVGSAYDFRLYEGKGRRKLLGAIKVMRTEGATLSAALEPVPARNTTGTGTILWNSRNDSESEIYVSMSPRFSGYYPLDSNEAVARLEALREKGAEFLLLPCTAFWWLEHYPEFKLHLEDRYRVIADAKTTDNTCIIFDLRCASPAKQRSVTSV
;
A
#
# COMPACT_ATOMS: atom_id res chain seq x y z
N MET A 1 -29.66 0.28 10.29
CA MET A 1 -29.20 0.01 8.91
C MET A 1 -29.20 1.31 8.14
N ALA A 2 -28.13 1.60 7.41
CA ALA A 2 -28.09 2.68 6.43
C ALA A 2 -29.23 2.52 5.44
N THR A 3 -29.97 3.59 5.17
CA THR A 3 -30.87 3.60 4.01
C THR A 3 -30.45 4.68 3.04
N VAL A 4 -30.46 4.33 1.76
CA VAL A 4 -30.46 5.29 0.67
C VAL A 4 -31.91 5.52 0.28
N GLU A 5 -32.33 6.77 0.30
CA GLU A 5 -33.64 7.25 -0.14
C GLU A 5 -33.43 7.99 -1.47
N ILE A 6 -34.15 7.59 -2.51
CA ILE A 6 -34.19 8.38 -3.75
C ILE A 6 -35.19 9.52 -3.54
N ILE A 7 -34.68 10.75 -3.51
CA ILE A 7 -35.49 11.97 -3.32
C ILE A 7 -36.27 12.26 -4.59
N ASP A 8 -35.57 12.19 -5.74
CA ASP A 8 -36.11 12.61 -7.02
C ASP A 8 -35.39 11.92 -8.18
N VAL A 9 -36.13 11.61 -9.24
CA VAL A 9 -35.62 11.16 -10.52
C VAL A 9 -36.29 12.01 -11.60
N SER A 10 -35.56 13.02 -12.05
CA SER A 10 -36.04 13.98 -13.05
C SER A 10 -35.53 13.60 -14.44
N LEU A 11 -36.41 13.19 -15.34
CA LEU A 11 -36.09 13.07 -16.77
C LEU A 11 -36.09 14.47 -17.40
N THR A 12 -35.24 14.74 -18.41
CA THR A 12 -35.35 16.03 -19.14
C THR A 12 -36.75 16.20 -19.73
N GLU A 13 -37.37 17.37 -19.57
CA GLU A 13 -38.79 17.56 -19.93
C GLU A 13 -39.11 17.27 -21.40
N VAL A 14 -38.16 17.58 -22.29
CA VAL A 14 -38.25 17.29 -23.72
C VAL A 14 -37.30 16.14 -24.05
N VAL A 15 -37.79 15.14 -24.80
CA VAL A 15 -36.92 14.11 -25.39
C VAL A 15 -35.94 14.82 -26.33
N PRO A 16 -34.63 14.77 -26.05
CA PRO A 16 -33.64 15.47 -26.88
C PRO A 16 -33.79 15.08 -28.35
N ALA A 17 -33.64 16.04 -29.27
CA ALA A 17 -33.88 15.82 -30.71
C ALA A 17 -33.09 14.62 -31.28
N ARG A 18 -31.93 14.32 -30.68
CA ARG A 18 -31.06 13.21 -31.08
C ARG A 18 -31.54 11.83 -30.61
N LEU A 19 -32.60 11.74 -29.80
CA LEU A 19 -33.18 10.50 -29.30
C LEU A 19 -34.58 10.25 -29.92
N ARG A 20 -34.93 8.98 -30.10
CA ARG A 20 -36.30 8.54 -30.45
C ARG A 20 -37.12 8.37 -29.19
N GLY A 21 -36.51 7.81 -28.16
CA GLY A 21 -37.15 7.55 -26.89
C GLY A 21 -36.13 7.13 -25.84
N ARG A 22 -36.55 7.20 -24.59
CA ARG A 22 -35.77 6.77 -23.45
C ARG A 22 -36.70 6.44 -22.29
N TYR A 23 -36.22 5.59 -21.41
CA TYR A 23 -36.85 5.31 -20.13
C TYR A 23 -35.78 4.75 -19.21
N PHE A 24 -35.77 5.16 -17.95
CA PHE A 24 -35.03 4.44 -16.92
C PHE A 24 -35.72 4.59 -15.58
N GLN A 25 -35.45 3.61 -14.72
CA GLN A 25 -35.89 3.59 -13.34
C GLN A 25 -34.69 3.39 -12.43
N VAL A 26 -34.85 3.81 -11.18
CA VAL A 26 -33.86 3.62 -10.13
C VAL A 26 -34.48 2.73 -9.06
N ILE A 27 -33.69 1.82 -8.49
CA ILE A 27 -34.06 0.96 -7.37
C ILE A 27 -33.08 1.27 -6.22
N PRO A 28 -33.55 1.66 -5.02
CA PRO A 28 -34.97 1.84 -4.65
C PRO A 28 -35.66 2.94 -5.45
N VAL A 29 -36.98 2.84 -5.65
CA VAL A 29 -37.76 3.85 -6.39
C VAL A 29 -37.94 5.12 -5.54
N THR A 30 -38.25 6.24 -6.18
CA THR A 30 -38.47 7.53 -5.50
C THR A 30 -39.40 7.40 -4.28
N GLY A 31 -38.98 7.94 -3.14
CA GLY A 31 -39.73 7.87 -1.88
C GLY A 31 -39.66 6.52 -1.14
N THR A 32 -38.89 5.55 -1.64
CA THR A 32 -38.63 4.28 -0.94
C THR A 32 -37.18 4.19 -0.47
N SER A 33 -36.99 3.48 0.64
CA SER A 33 -35.68 3.25 1.26
C SER A 33 -35.27 1.79 1.09
N SER A 34 -34.04 1.53 0.61
CA SER A 34 -33.47 0.18 0.60
C SER A 34 -32.47 0.00 1.73
N ALA A 35 -32.37 -1.22 2.27
CA ALA A 35 -31.31 -1.59 3.21
C ALA A 35 -30.00 -1.79 2.42
N GLY A 36 -29.02 -0.90 2.65
CA GLY A 36 -27.72 -0.93 1.96
C GLY A 36 -27.46 0.33 1.13
N HIS A 37 -26.20 0.51 0.75
CA HIS A 37 -25.72 1.71 0.03
C HIS A 37 -25.80 1.55 -1.50
N SER A 38 -26.48 0.53 -2.01
CA SER A 38 -26.53 0.23 -3.45
C SER A 38 -27.76 0.83 -4.13
N ILE A 39 -27.55 1.45 -5.29
CA ILE A 39 -28.61 1.80 -6.23
C ILE A 39 -28.43 1.03 -7.53
N GLU A 40 -29.54 0.60 -8.11
CA GLU A 40 -29.60 0.01 -9.44
C GLU A 40 -30.36 0.96 -10.37
N ILE A 41 -29.79 1.27 -11.52
CA ILE A 41 -30.41 2.09 -12.57
C ILE A 41 -30.56 1.20 -13.80
N ALA A 42 -31.78 0.97 -14.25
CA ALA A 42 -32.04 0.12 -15.41
C ALA A 42 -33.06 0.77 -16.34
N GLY A 43 -32.86 0.61 -17.64
CA GLY A 43 -33.64 1.36 -18.62
C GLY A 43 -33.40 0.91 -20.04
N TRP A 44 -33.90 1.71 -20.98
CA TRP A 44 -33.58 1.64 -22.39
C TRP A 44 -33.48 3.04 -22.99
N VAL A 45 -32.69 3.18 -24.05
CA VAL A 45 -32.49 4.46 -24.73
C VAL A 45 -32.20 4.23 -26.20
N LEU A 46 -32.84 5.02 -27.06
CA LEU A 46 -32.74 4.88 -28.52
C LEU A 46 -32.36 6.20 -29.17
N GLY A 47 -31.31 6.15 -29.98
CA GLY A 47 -30.87 7.26 -30.81
C GLY A 47 -31.74 7.43 -32.06
N ARG A 48 -31.87 8.67 -32.53
CA ARG A 48 -32.67 9.01 -33.72
C ARG A 48 -31.93 8.68 -35.01
N GLU A 49 -30.77 9.28 -35.20
CA GLU A 49 -29.95 9.11 -36.40
C GLU A 49 -28.65 8.35 -36.11
N CYS A 50 -28.19 8.41 -34.87
CA CYS A 50 -26.96 7.76 -34.42
C CYS A 50 -27.29 6.81 -33.27
N PRO A 51 -26.87 5.53 -33.32
CA PRO A 51 -27.11 4.59 -32.23
C PRO A 51 -26.49 5.05 -30.91
N VAL A 52 -27.15 4.72 -29.79
CA VAL A 52 -26.60 4.90 -28.45
C VAL A 52 -25.78 3.67 -28.11
N VAL A 53 -24.53 3.85 -27.68
CA VAL A 53 -23.60 2.75 -27.39
C VAL A 53 -23.37 2.55 -25.89
N ALA A 54 -23.61 3.60 -25.08
CA ALA A 54 -23.44 3.53 -23.63
C ALA A 54 -24.35 4.55 -22.91
N VAL A 55 -24.52 4.35 -21.61
CA VAL A 55 -25.06 5.32 -20.66
C VAL A 55 -23.99 5.61 -19.60
N GLU A 56 -23.78 6.88 -19.32
CA GLU A 56 -22.86 7.37 -18.30
C GLU A 56 -23.64 8.02 -17.16
N LEU A 57 -23.11 7.84 -15.96
CA LEU A 57 -23.54 8.48 -14.74
C LEU A 57 -22.42 9.37 -14.23
N LEU A 58 -22.72 10.64 -13.99
CA LEU A 58 -21.76 11.65 -13.59
C LEU A 58 -22.13 12.23 -12.23
N ASN A 59 -21.13 12.48 -11.39
CA ASN A 59 -21.26 13.34 -10.22
C ASN A 59 -20.43 14.60 -10.50
N GLU A 60 -21.08 15.76 -10.48
CA GLU A 60 -20.55 17.04 -10.95
C GLU A 60 -20.00 16.95 -12.39
N ARG A 61 -18.69 16.72 -12.53
CA ARG A 61 -17.99 16.60 -13.83
C ARG A 61 -17.33 15.24 -14.06
N ASN A 62 -17.35 14.36 -13.06
CA ASN A 62 -16.65 13.08 -13.08
C ASN A 62 -17.59 11.96 -13.50
N VAL A 63 -17.18 11.15 -14.49
CA VAL A 63 -17.93 9.94 -14.87
C VAL A 63 -17.72 8.86 -13.80
N CYS A 64 -18.75 8.63 -12.98
CA CYS A 64 -18.73 7.63 -11.90
C CYS A 64 -18.89 6.21 -12.44
N ARG A 65 -19.77 6.04 -13.43
CA ARG A 65 -20.05 4.75 -14.07
C ARG A 65 -20.41 4.92 -15.54
N ARG A 66 -20.05 3.93 -16.35
CA ARG A 66 -20.43 3.79 -17.75
C ARG A 66 -20.91 2.37 -17.99
N ALA A 67 -22.10 2.20 -18.56
CA ALA A 67 -22.66 0.91 -18.92
C ALA A 67 -22.93 0.83 -20.43
N PRO A 68 -22.67 -0.31 -21.08
CA PRO A 68 -23.03 -0.51 -22.48
C PRO A 68 -24.56 -0.53 -22.66
N VAL A 69 -25.01 -0.13 -23.85
CA VAL A 69 -26.40 -0.29 -24.30
C VAL A 69 -26.48 -1.51 -25.21
N ASN A 70 -26.71 -2.67 -24.61
CA ASN A 70 -26.80 -3.96 -25.31
C ASN A 70 -27.73 -4.96 -24.61
N ASN A 71 -28.46 -4.56 -23.56
CA ASN A 71 -29.38 -5.46 -22.88
C ASN A 71 -30.66 -5.64 -23.70
N TYR A 72 -31.15 -6.87 -23.76
CA TYR A 72 -32.34 -7.21 -24.53
C TYR A 72 -33.62 -6.56 -23.95
N ARG A 73 -34.40 -5.89 -24.81
CA ARG A 73 -35.62 -5.12 -24.48
C ARG A 73 -36.72 -5.36 -25.51
N PRO A 74 -37.48 -6.46 -25.39
CA PRO A 74 -38.55 -6.80 -26.34
C PRO A 74 -39.71 -5.80 -26.30
N ASP A 75 -39.90 -5.11 -25.18
CA ASP A 75 -40.87 -4.04 -25.02
C ASP A 75 -40.53 -2.81 -25.87
N ALA A 76 -39.25 -2.41 -25.90
CA ALA A 76 -38.78 -1.33 -26.77
C ALA A 76 -38.89 -1.72 -28.26
N ALA A 77 -38.56 -2.97 -28.61
CA ALA A 77 -38.73 -3.48 -29.98
C ALA A 77 -40.20 -3.48 -30.43
N LYS A 78 -41.15 -3.74 -29.52
CA LYS A 78 -42.58 -3.69 -29.83
C LYS A 78 -43.07 -2.27 -30.13
N ILE A 79 -42.52 -1.27 -29.43
CA ILE A 79 -42.85 0.15 -29.65
C ILE A 79 -42.17 0.68 -30.92
N TYR A 80 -40.96 0.21 -31.22
CA TYR A 80 -40.16 0.62 -32.38
C TYR A 80 -39.78 -0.56 -33.28
N PRO A 81 -40.75 -1.20 -33.96
CA PRO A 81 -40.51 -2.43 -34.72
C PRO A 81 -39.59 -2.24 -35.94
N ASN A 82 -39.50 -1.01 -36.45
CA ASN A 82 -38.68 -0.65 -37.61
C ASN A 82 -37.28 -0.12 -37.24
N VAL A 83 -36.90 -0.16 -35.96
CA VAL A 83 -35.59 0.29 -35.49
C VAL A 83 -34.76 -0.95 -35.11
N PRO A 84 -33.73 -1.33 -35.88
CA PRO A 84 -32.97 -2.56 -35.66
C PRO A 84 -32.38 -2.68 -34.24
N GLU A 85 -31.95 -1.55 -33.67
CA GLU A 85 -31.31 -1.50 -32.35
C GLU A 85 -32.32 -1.54 -31.19
N ALA A 86 -33.63 -1.45 -31.46
CA ALA A 86 -34.67 -1.40 -30.42
C ALA A 86 -34.64 -2.62 -29.50
N ALA A 87 -34.39 -3.80 -30.07
CA ALA A 87 -34.32 -5.06 -29.32
C ALA A 87 -33.17 -5.12 -28.32
N TYR A 88 -32.09 -4.35 -28.50
CA TYR A 88 -30.92 -4.35 -27.62
C TYR A 88 -30.61 -2.94 -27.07
N SER A 89 -31.65 -2.15 -26.89
CA SER A 89 -31.57 -0.76 -26.42
C SER A 89 -31.45 -0.62 -24.89
N GLY A 90 -31.38 -1.73 -24.16
CA GLY A 90 -31.38 -1.74 -22.71
C GLY A 90 -30.01 -1.47 -22.08
N PHE A 91 -30.02 -0.95 -20.85
CA PHE A 91 -28.84 -0.81 -20.01
C PHE A 91 -29.16 -1.10 -18.56
N LYS A 92 -28.12 -1.40 -17.77
CA LYS A 92 -28.19 -1.57 -16.32
C LYS A 92 -26.89 -1.08 -15.69
N ILE A 93 -27.00 -0.28 -14.62
CA ILE A 93 -25.91 0.24 -13.81
C ILE A 93 -26.19 -0.15 -12.37
N ASN A 94 -25.24 -0.84 -11.74
CA ASN A 94 -25.25 -1.07 -10.29
C ASN A 94 -24.12 -0.24 -9.68
N MET A 95 -24.40 0.48 -8.61
CA MET A 95 -23.36 1.22 -7.91
C MET A 95 -23.65 1.37 -6.42
N THR A 96 -22.58 1.53 -5.66
CA THR A 96 -22.63 1.90 -4.25
C THR A 96 -22.47 3.40 -4.12
N VAL A 97 -23.41 4.05 -3.45
CA VAL A 97 -23.41 5.47 -3.16
C VAL A 97 -22.65 5.68 -1.85
N LEU A 98 -21.34 5.93 -1.95
CA LEU A 98 -20.41 6.15 -0.83
C LEU A 98 -19.96 7.62 -0.82
N GLY A 99 -19.92 8.27 0.35
CA GLY A 99 -19.50 9.68 0.47
C GLY A 99 -19.88 10.34 1.79
N LEU A 100 -19.27 11.50 2.05
CA LEU A 100 -19.44 12.33 3.26
C LEU A 100 -20.67 13.25 3.23
N THR A 101 -21.26 13.50 2.05
CA THR A 101 -22.40 14.41 1.91
C THR A 101 -23.73 13.68 2.09
N PRO A 102 -24.68 14.26 2.86
CA PRO A 102 -25.99 13.64 3.10
C PRO A 102 -26.89 13.63 1.85
N GLU A 103 -26.66 14.52 0.90
CA GLU A 103 -27.35 14.59 -0.39
C GLU A 103 -26.35 14.48 -1.53
N ILE A 104 -26.74 13.74 -2.58
CA ILE A 104 -25.90 13.41 -3.73
C ILE A 104 -26.75 13.55 -4.99
N GLU A 105 -26.18 14.18 -6.02
CA GLU A 105 -26.80 14.38 -7.32
C GLU A 105 -25.98 13.67 -8.41
N PHE A 106 -26.68 12.95 -9.31
CA PHE A 106 -26.08 12.32 -10.46
C PHE A 106 -26.74 12.75 -11.77
N LEU A 107 -25.95 13.16 -12.76
CA LEU A 107 -26.40 13.36 -14.13
C LEU A 107 -26.30 12.03 -14.90
N VAL A 108 -27.40 11.62 -15.51
CA VAL A 108 -27.46 10.46 -16.41
C VAL A 108 -27.40 10.97 -17.85
N GLN A 109 -26.51 10.45 -18.68
CA GLN A 109 -26.40 10.81 -20.09
C GLN A 109 -26.18 9.60 -21.00
N ALA A 110 -26.72 9.66 -22.22
CA ALA A 110 -26.44 8.71 -23.28
C ALA A 110 -25.17 9.11 -24.05
N VAL A 111 -24.38 8.13 -24.45
CA VAL A 111 -23.24 8.29 -25.35
C VAL A 111 -23.59 7.68 -26.68
N LEU A 112 -23.61 8.51 -27.72
CA LEU A 112 -23.86 8.10 -29.10
C LEU A 112 -22.61 7.48 -29.72
N LYS A 113 -22.77 6.72 -30.81
CA LYS A 113 -21.65 6.07 -31.53
C LYS A 113 -20.59 7.07 -32.01
N ASP A 114 -21.01 8.29 -32.32
CA ASP A 114 -20.15 9.43 -32.69
C ASP A 114 -19.50 10.16 -31.50
N GLN A 115 -19.59 9.59 -30.29
CA GLN A 115 -19.08 10.10 -29.01
C GLN A 115 -19.78 11.35 -28.46
N ASN A 116 -20.84 11.83 -29.10
CA ASN A 116 -21.65 12.91 -28.53
C ASN A 116 -22.46 12.43 -27.33
N ARG A 117 -22.65 13.32 -26.35
CA ARG A 117 -23.36 13.03 -25.11
C ARG A 117 -24.70 13.75 -25.08
N VAL A 118 -25.73 13.06 -24.64
CA VAL A 118 -27.11 13.57 -24.60
C VAL A 118 -27.68 13.33 -23.21
N PRO A 119 -28.10 14.38 -22.47
CA PRO A 119 -28.62 14.20 -21.12
C PRO A 119 -29.93 13.42 -21.12
N LEU A 120 -30.04 12.46 -20.20
CA LEU A 120 -31.22 11.63 -19.98
C LEU A 120 -32.03 12.09 -18.78
N GLY A 121 -31.38 12.56 -17.72
CA GLY A 121 -32.03 13.03 -16.51
C GLY A 121 -31.07 13.20 -15.35
N VAL A 122 -31.60 13.56 -14.20
CA VAL A 122 -30.88 13.77 -12.94
C VAL A 122 -31.49 12.86 -11.87
N ILE A 123 -30.63 12.22 -11.08
CA ILE A 123 -31.02 11.42 -9.92
C ILE A 123 -30.53 12.15 -8.67
N ARG A 124 -31.44 12.47 -7.76
CA ARG A 124 -31.12 13.02 -6.44
C ARG A 124 -31.40 11.97 -5.37
N ALA A 125 -30.40 11.66 -4.58
CA ALA A 125 -30.47 10.70 -3.50
C ALA A 125 -30.06 11.34 -2.18
N ARG A 126 -30.77 10.98 -1.11
CA ARG A 126 -30.44 11.34 0.27
C ARG A 126 -30.07 10.08 1.03
N ARG A 127 -29.06 10.18 1.86
CA ARG A 127 -28.73 9.16 2.85
C ARG A 127 -29.46 9.48 4.14
N SER A 128 -30.38 8.62 4.55
CA SER A 128 -31.04 8.74 5.85
C SER A 128 -30.60 7.59 6.74
N TRP A 129 -30.28 7.91 7.98
CA TRP A 129 -30.01 6.92 9.01
C TRP A 129 -31.28 6.74 9.85
N ARG A 130 -31.39 5.61 10.57
CA ARG A 130 -32.48 5.43 11.56
C ARG A 130 -32.68 6.74 12.32
N ARG A 131 -33.94 7.20 12.42
CA ARG A 131 -34.34 8.16 13.47
C ARG A 131 -34.29 7.44 14.81
N ASP A 132 -33.08 7.13 15.28
CA ASP A 132 -32.82 6.84 16.68
C ASP A 132 -32.04 8.04 17.21
N THR A 133 -32.79 8.97 17.82
CA THR A 133 -32.38 9.91 18.88
C THR A 133 -30.87 10.17 19.01
N PHE A 134 -30.22 10.71 17.99
CA PHE A 134 -28.94 11.37 18.21
C PHE A 134 -29.25 12.71 18.86
N ASP A 135 -28.48 13.03 19.90
CA ASP A 135 -28.38 14.38 20.46
C ASP A 135 -28.34 15.41 19.33
N THR A 136 -28.83 16.61 19.64
CA THR A 136 -28.88 17.76 18.70
C THR A 136 -27.53 18.12 18.06
N ASN A 137 -26.42 17.49 18.48
CA ASN A 137 -25.11 17.51 17.83
C ASN A 137 -24.41 16.12 17.92
N PRO A 138 -24.37 15.31 16.85
CA PRO A 138 -23.75 13.98 16.87
C PRO A 138 -22.20 14.04 16.95
N PRO A 139 -21.53 13.13 17.71
CA PRO A 139 -20.09 13.20 17.95
C PRO A 139 -19.26 12.95 16.68
N LEU A 140 -18.26 13.78 16.41
CA LEU A 140 -17.37 13.60 15.25
C LEU A 140 -16.33 12.49 15.52
N VAL A 141 -16.17 11.54 14.61
CA VAL A 141 -15.11 10.51 14.67
C VAL A 141 -14.01 10.80 13.65
N SER A 142 -12.76 10.87 14.08
CA SER A 142 -11.61 11.00 13.18
C SER A 142 -11.04 9.63 12.83
N VAL A 143 -11.00 9.31 11.54
CA VAL A 143 -10.31 8.13 11.02
C VAL A 143 -9.00 8.56 10.36
N VAL A 144 -7.90 7.99 10.81
CA VAL A 144 -6.55 8.26 10.29
C VAL A 144 -5.99 7.00 9.64
N ILE A 145 -5.63 7.10 8.35
CA ILE A 145 -4.96 6.03 7.59
C ILE A 145 -3.50 6.42 7.34
N PRO A 146 -2.52 5.88 8.09
CA PRO A 146 -1.12 5.98 7.71
C PRO A 146 -0.83 5.06 6.51
N CYS A 147 -0.12 5.58 5.51
CA CYS A 147 0.25 4.84 4.31
C CYS A 147 1.73 5.06 3.98
N TYR A 148 2.44 3.98 3.67
CA TYR A 148 3.82 4.02 3.17
C TYR A 148 4.05 2.87 2.20
N ASP A 149 4.15 3.16 0.90
CA ASP A 149 4.34 2.17 -0.17
C ASP A 149 3.27 1.04 -0.18
N GLN A 150 2.00 1.41 0.05
CA GLN A 150 0.84 0.50 0.15
C GLN A 150 -0.37 0.96 -0.69
N ALA A 151 -0.15 1.71 -1.77
CA ALA A 151 -1.22 2.25 -2.62
C ALA A 151 -2.21 1.18 -3.13
N HIS A 152 -1.73 -0.04 -3.32
CA HIS A 152 -2.48 -1.18 -3.82
C HIS A 152 -3.57 -1.69 -2.85
N PHE A 153 -3.46 -1.44 -1.55
CA PHE A 153 -4.53 -1.74 -0.58
C PHE A 153 -5.35 -0.51 -0.17
N LEU A 154 -4.76 0.68 -0.32
CA LEU A 154 -5.30 1.93 0.21
C LEU A 154 -6.73 2.24 -0.25
N SER A 155 -7.08 1.87 -1.49
CA SER A 155 -8.44 2.05 -2.03
C SER A 155 -9.48 1.34 -1.17
N GLU A 156 -9.19 0.09 -0.78
CA GLU A 156 -10.09 -0.73 0.01
C GLU A 156 -10.22 -0.22 1.44
N ALA A 157 -9.10 0.24 2.03
CA ALA A 157 -9.11 0.87 3.34
C ALA A 157 -10.00 2.12 3.34
N ILE A 158 -9.83 3.01 2.35
CA ILE A 158 -10.64 4.22 2.19
C ILE A 158 -12.13 3.87 2.01
N GLU A 159 -12.45 2.96 1.09
CA GLU A 159 -13.83 2.56 0.79
C GLU A 159 -14.53 1.97 2.02
N SER A 160 -13.79 1.22 2.85
CA SER A 160 -14.32 0.65 4.10
C SER A 160 -14.73 1.71 5.12
N VAL A 161 -14.05 2.86 5.14
CA VAL A 161 -14.41 4.01 5.99
C VAL A 161 -15.59 4.76 5.39
N LEU A 162 -15.61 4.97 4.06
CA LEU A 162 -16.74 5.63 3.39
C LEU A 162 -18.04 4.82 3.50
N ALA A 163 -17.95 3.50 3.63
CA ALA A 163 -19.06 2.58 3.82
C ALA A 163 -19.64 2.54 5.24
N GLN A 164 -19.04 3.24 6.21
CA GLN A 164 -19.48 3.20 7.61
C GLN A 164 -20.95 3.59 7.79
N THR A 165 -21.62 2.94 8.75
CA THR A 165 -23.00 3.23 9.13
C THR A 165 -23.15 4.51 9.94
N TYR A 166 -22.05 5.01 10.50
CA TYR A 166 -22.02 6.28 11.17
C TYR A 166 -21.54 7.36 10.20
N PRO A 167 -22.29 8.45 9.96
CA PRO A 167 -21.93 9.43 8.92
C PRO A 167 -21.07 10.59 9.42
N HIS A 168 -21.02 10.86 10.72
CA HIS A 168 -20.31 12.02 11.28
C HIS A 168 -18.85 11.67 11.54
N PHE A 169 -18.10 11.47 10.47
CA PHE A 169 -16.66 11.23 10.54
C PHE A 169 -15.89 12.14 9.58
N GLU A 170 -14.61 12.31 9.88
CA GLU A 170 -13.60 12.84 8.97
C GLU A 170 -12.57 11.75 8.67
N LEU A 171 -11.97 11.80 7.48
CA LEU A 171 -10.98 10.84 7.04
C LEU A 171 -9.72 11.58 6.57
N VAL A 172 -8.59 11.22 7.17
CA VAL A 172 -7.27 11.71 6.79
C VAL A 172 -6.39 10.55 6.36
N VAL A 173 -5.81 10.65 5.16
CA VAL A 173 -4.73 9.76 4.71
C VAL A 173 -3.41 10.48 4.91
N VAL A 174 -2.52 9.86 5.69
CA VAL A 174 -1.15 10.34 5.92
C VAL A 174 -0.18 9.51 5.10
N ASP A 175 0.36 10.09 4.04
CA ASP A 175 1.41 9.49 3.24
C ASP A 175 2.78 9.79 3.86
N ASP A 176 3.39 8.76 4.44
CA ASP A 176 4.69 8.82 5.14
C ASP A 176 5.87 8.70 4.16
N GLY A 177 5.79 9.40 3.04
CA GLY A 177 6.87 9.52 2.06
C GLY A 177 6.93 8.37 1.06
N SER A 178 5.77 7.88 0.61
CA SER A 178 5.66 6.81 -0.39
C SER A 178 6.29 7.20 -1.72
N ASN A 179 6.83 6.20 -2.41
CA ASN A 179 7.38 6.29 -3.77
C ASN A 179 6.39 5.75 -4.82
N ASP A 180 5.36 5.03 -4.39
CA ASP A 180 4.30 4.50 -5.26
C ASP A 180 3.24 5.55 -5.64
N ASN A 181 2.14 5.10 -6.25
CA ASN A 181 1.04 5.94 -6.71
C ASN A 181 0.02 6.32 -5.60
N THR A 182 0.41 6.31 -4.31
CA THR A 182 -0.47 6.63 -3.16
C THR A 182 -1.24 7.94 -3.37
N ALA A 183 -0.59 9.03 -3.77
CA ALA A 183 -1.27 10.31 -4.01
C ALA A 183 -2.35 10.20 -5.11
N ALA A 184 -2.09 9.46 -6.18
CA ALA A 184 -3.06 9.26 -7.25
C ALA A 184 -4.26 8.43 -6.78
N VAL A 185 -4.04 7.43 -5.92
CA VAL A 185 -5.11 6.64 -5.30
C VAL A 185 -6.04 7.53 -4.49
N VAL A 186 -5.49 8.38 -3.63
CA VAL A 186 -6.28 9.28 -2.76
C VAL A 186 -7.05 10.33 -3.57
N ASN A 187 -6.44 10.88 -4.63
CA ASN A 187 -7.08 11.89 -5.49
C ASN A 187 -8.37 11.41 -6.18
N ARG A 188 -8.65 10.11 -6.20
CA ARG A 188 -9.92 9.56 -6.72
C ARG A 188 -11.10 9.76 -5.77
N TYR A 189 -10.85 10.12 -4.51
CA TYR A 189 -11.87 10.22 -3.47
C TYR A 189 -11.98 11.69 -3.00
N PRO A 190 -12.88 12.49 -3.61
CA PRO A 190 -13.08 13.89 -3.18
C PRO A 190 -13.58 13.95 -1.73
N GLY A 191 -13.11 14.94 -0.98
CA GLY A 191 -13.49 15.14 0.43
C GLY A 191 -12.59 14.43 1.45
N ILE A 192 -11.63 13.60 1.01
CA ILE A 192 -10.59 13.03 1.87
C ILE A 192 -9.45 14.03 2.04
N ARG A 193 -9.00 14.23 3.28
CA ARG A 193 -7.82 15.06 3.55
C ARG A 193 -6.56 14.23 3.35
N TYR A 194 -5.73 14.66 2.41
CA TYR A 194 -4.43 14.06 2.14
C TYR A 194 -3.32 14.90 2.77
N PHE A 195 -2.46 14.27 3.57
CA PHE A 195 -1.29 14.90 4.18
C PHE A 195 -0.05 14.07 3.90
N ARG A 196 0.95 14.66 3.23
CA ARG A 196 2.22 13.98 2.94
C ARG A 196 3.33 14.52 3.83
N GLN A 197 4.18 13.63 4.32
CA GLN A 197 5.40 13.96 5.06
C GLN A 197 6.60 13.15 4.56
N GLU A 198 7.81 13.52 5.00
CA GLU A 198 8.97 12.64 4.86
C GLU A 198 8.83 11.42 5.79
N ASN A 199 9.33 10.26 5.35
CA ASN A 199 9.23 9.00 6.09
C ASN A 199 9.84 9.11 7.48
N GLN A 200 8.98 9.09 8.49
CA GLN A 200 9.33 9.12 9.91
C GLN A 200 8.81 7.89 10.66
N GLY A 201 8.18 6.95 9.96
CA GLY A 201 7.66 5.70 10.46
C GLY A 201 6.21 5.80 10.94
N LEU A 202 5.56 4.63 11.03
CA LEU A 202 4.14 4.44 11.32
C LEU A 202 3.61 5.27 12.50
N ALA A 203 4.30 5.26 13.64
CA ALA A 203 3.87 6.00 14.83
C ALA A 203 3.90 7.51 14.61
N ALA A 204 4.88 8.03 13.87
CA ALA A 204 4.97 9.45 13.52
C ALA A 204 3.86 9.84 12.54
N ALA A 205 3.59 9.01 11.53
CA ALA A 205 2.49 9.20 10.59
C ALA A 205 1.12 9.25 11.29
N ARG A 206 0.85 8.34 12.23
CA ARG A 206 -0.38 8.36 13.04
C ARG A 206 -0.50 9.64 13.87
N ASN A 207 0.58 10.06 14.52
CA ASN A 207 0.59 11.32 15.29
C ASN A 207 0.43 12.55 14.39
N ALA A 208 0.92 12.52 13.15
CA ALA A 208 0.66 13.59 12.19
C ALA A 208 -0.81 13.64 11.81
N GLY A 209 -1.45 12.51 11.54
CA GLY A 209 -2.88 12.44 11.28
C GLY A 209 -3.73 12.92 12.46
N LEU A 210 -3.34 12.59 13.70
CA LEU A 210 -3.98 13.13 14.90
C LEU A 210 -4.06 14.67 14.88
N ARG A 211 -2.96 15.34 14.50
CA ARG A 211 -2.91 16.82 14.41
C ARG A 211 -3.72 17.40 13.25
N GLN A 212 -4.04 16.56 12.26
CA GLN A 212 -4.84 16.94 11.09
C GLN A 212 -6.33 16.62 11.27
N THR A 213 -6.79 16.35 12.50
CA THR A 213 -8.17 15.93 12.79
C THR A 213 -8.72 16.64 14.02
N MET A 214 -10.04 16.72 14.14
CA MET A 214 -10.79 17.43 15.19
C MET A 214 -11.86 16.60 15.91
N GLY A 215 -12.16 15.40 15.44
CA GLY A 215 -13.21 14.53 16.01
C GLY A 215 -12.97 14.14 17.46
N GLU A 216 -14.04 14.09 18.25
CA GLU A 216 -14.03 13.71 19.67
C GLU A 216 -13.50 12.28 19.90
N TYR A 217 -13.69 11.41 18.91
CA TYR A 217 -13.22 10.02 18.93
C TYR A 217 -12.19 9.78 17.82
N LEU A 218 -11.27 8.84 18.06
CA LEU A 218 -10.17 8.51 17.15
C LEU A 218 -10.16 7.04 16.78
N VAL A 219 -9.95 6.75 15.49
CA VAL A 219 -9.67 5.40 14.96
C VAL A 219 -8.47 5.47 14.03
N PHE A 220 -7.52 4.55 14.19
CA PHE A 220 -6.33 4.43 13.33
C PHE A 220 -6.44 3.16 12.50
N LEU A 221 -6.65 3.30 11.19
CA LEU A 221 -6.82 2.19 10.25
C LEU A 221 -5.56 2.03 9.41
N ASP A 222 -4.87 0.88 9.51
CA ASP A 222 -3.71 0.62 8.66
C ASP A 222 -4.14 0.47 7.19
N SER A 223 -3.32 0.96 6.26
CA SER A 223 -3.68 1.07 4.84
C SER A 223 -3.93 -0.28 4.13
N ASP A 224 -3.54 -1.39 4.76
CA ASP A 224 -3.74 -2.77 4.31
C ASP A 224 -4.98 -3.45 4.90
N ASP A 225 -5.65 -2.84 5.90
CA ASP A 225 -6.82 -3.37 6.59
C ASP A 225 -8.14 -2.74 6.12
N ARG A 226 -9.29 -3.31 6.53
CA ARG A 226 -10.63 -2.74 6.27
C ARG A 226 -11.47 -2.66 7.53
N LEU A 227 -12.29 -1.62 7.66
CA LEU A 227 -13.35 -1.57 8.67
C LEU A 227 -14.62 -2.28 8.15
N LEU A 228 -15.31 -3.01 9.03
CA LEU A 228 -16.65 -3.51 8.73
C LEU A 228 -17.68 -2.37 8.86
N PRO A 229 -18.82 -2.41 8.15
CA PRO A 229 -19.72 -1.26 8.02
C PRO A 229 -20.19 -0.64 9.34
N SER A 230 -20.36 -1.41 10.41
CA SER A 230 -20.85 -0.92 11.71
C SER A 230 -19.74 -0.57 12.71
N ALA A 231 -18.47 -0.51 12.30
CA ALA A 231 -17.33 -0.35 13.20
C ALA A 231 -17.42 0.93 14.06
N LEU A 232 -17.70 2.08 13.43
CA LEU A 232 -17.79 3.35 14.15
C LEU A 232 -19.01 3.41 15.08
N GLU A 233 -20.16 2.95 14.59
CA GLU A 233 -21.41 2.91 15.37
C GLU A 233 -21.29 2.00 16.61
N ALA A 234 -20.64 0.84 16.46
CA ALA A 234 -20.39 -0.09 17.56
C ALA A 234 -19.51 0.52 18.66
N GLY A 235 -18.44 1.24 18.28
CA GLY A 235 -17.57 1.95 19.22
C GLY A 235 -18.34 3.04 19.98
N LEU A 236 -19.09 3.88 19.28
CA LEU A 236 -19.88 4.96 19.89
C LEU A 236 -20.97 4.43 20.83
N ARG A 237 -21.66 3.35 20.45
CA ARG A 237 -22.62 2.66 21.34
C ARG A 237 -21.94 2.20 22.63
N CYS A 238 -20.77 1.57 22.52
CA CYS A 238 -20.03 1.09 23.68
C CYS A 238 -19.60 2.25 24.61
N PHE A 239 -19.18 3.39 24.06
CA PHE A 239 -18.88 4.59 24.85
C PHE A 239 -20.11 5.17 25.55
N ARG A 240 -21.28 5.16 24.91
CA ARG A 240 -22.53 5.63 25.52
C ARG A 240 -22.90 4.80 26.75
N GLU A 241 -22.72 3.49 26.66
CA GLU A 241 -22.97 2.55 27.76
C GLU A 241 -21.87 2.60 28.83
N ASN A 242 -20.65 3.00 28.46
CA ASN A 242 -19.47 3.00 29.34
C ASN A 242 -18.70 4.34 29.27
N PRO A 243 -19.30 5.46 29.73
CA PRO A 243 -18.76 6.80 29.49
C PRO A 243 -17.38 7.05 30.14
N ALA A 244 -17.05 6.33 31.21
CA ALA A 244 -15.76 6.43 31.90
C ALA A 244 -14.59 5.73 31.15
N CYS A 245 -14.86 4.98 30.07
CA CYS A 245 -13.81 4.28 29.35
C CYS A 245 -12.82 5.24 28.68
N GLY A 246 -11.54 4.89 28.72
CA GLY A 246 -10.50 5.61 27.98
C GLY A 246 -10.46 5.21 26.50
N PHE A 247 -10.73 3.95 26.22
CA PHE A 247 -11.01 3.45 24.87
C PHE A 247 -11.95 2.25 24.92
N VAL A 248 -12.58 1.97 23.80
CA VAL A 248 -13.36 0.75 23.57
C VAL A 248 -12.79 -0.01 22.39
N TYR A 249 -13.00 -1.32 22.36
CA TYR A 249 -12.49 -2.12 21.26
C TYR A 249 -13.42 -3.28 20.89
N GLY A 250 -13.24 -3.78 19.68
CA GLY A 250 -13.90 -4.97 19.17
C GLY A 250 -12.89 -6.00 18.67
N HIS A 251 -13.38 -6.90 17.84
CA HIS A 251 -12.58 -8.00 17.31
C HIS A 251 -12.29 -7.80 15.82
N CYS A 252 -11.23 -8.45 15.35
CA CYS A 252 -10.93 -8.55 13.93
C CYS A 252 -11.20 -9.96 13.41
N GLN A 253 -11.48 -10.06 12.12
CA GLN A 253 -11.35 -11.30 11.36
C GLN A 253 -10.14 -11.20 10.44
N PHE A 254 -9.51 -12.33 10.14
CA PHE A 254 -8.37 -12.33 9.22
C PHE A 254 -8.86 -12.42 7.78
N ILE A 255 -8.23 -11.65 6.91
CA ILE A 255 -8.37 -11.77 5.45
C ILE A 255 -7.00 -12.07 4.84
N ALA A 256 -7.01 -12.79 3.73
CA ALA A 256 -5.83 -13.07 2.94
C ALA A 256 -5.45 -11.83 2.12
N PHE A 257 -4.33 -11.95 1.39
CA PHE A 257 -3.82 -10.88 0.52
C PHE A 257 -4.90 -10.35 -0.43
N ASP A 258 -5.70 -11.23 -1.03
CA ASP A 258 -6.77 -10.95 -2.00
C ASP A 258 -8.09 -10.48 -1.33
N GLY A 259 -8.14 -10.44 0.00
CA GLY A 259 -9.34 -10.11 0.75
C GLY A 259 -10.24 -11.29 1.10
N ALA A 260 -9.88 -12.52 0.72
CA ALA A 260 -10.64 -13.70 1.07
C ALA A 260 -10.63 -13.93 2.58
N SER A 261 -11.80 -14.26 3.14
CA SER A 261 -11.93 -14.53 4.57
C SER A 261 -11.11 -15.73 4.99
N MET A 262 -10.31 -15.57 6.04
CA MET A 262 -9.53 -16.64 6.65
C MET A 262 -10.18 -17.09 7.96
N ARG A 263 -10.20 -18.41 8.18
CA ARG A 263 -10.58 -18.96 9.49
C ARG A 263 -9.57 -18.49 10.56
N GLY A 264 -10.05 -17.65 11.47
CA GLY A 264 -9.34 -17.25 12.68
C GLY A 264 -9.82 -18.02 13.90
N LEU A 265 -8.97 -18.10 14.93
CA LEU A 265 -9.41 -18.50 16.26
C LEU A 265 -10.40 -17.45 16.81
N PRO A 266 -11.40 -17.86 17.60
CA PRO A 266 -12.27 -16.92 18.27
C PRO A 266 -11.43 -16.00 19.16
N PRO A 267 -11.76 -14.69 19.20
CA PRO A 267 -11.04 -13.74 20.01
C PRO A 267 -11.14 -14.11 21.50
N PRO A 268 -10.08 -13.91 22.29
CA PRO A 268 -10.13 -14.17 23.72
C PRO A 268 -11.12 -13.23 24.39
N VAL A 269 -12.06 -13.78 25.16
CA VAL A 269 -12.98 -13.00 25.98
C VAL A 269 -12.24 -12.56 27.24
N VAL A 270 -12.06 -11.26 27.42
CA VAL A 270 -11.46 -10.69 28.63
C VAL A 270 -12.55 -10.59 29.71
N LYS A 271 -12.49 -11.45 30.72
CA LYS A 271 -13.45 -11.48 31.84
C LYS A 271 -12.95 -10.80 33.12
N VAL A 272 -11.74 -10.24 33.09
CA VAL A 272 -11.00 -9.71 34.26
C VAL A 272 -10.56 -8.27 34.00
N ASP A 273 -9.93 -7.63 35.00
CA ASP A 273 -9.22 -6.34 34.84
C ASP A 273 -8.40 -6.34 33.54
N PHE A 274 -8.78 -5.46 32.61
CA PHE A 274 -8.21 -5.38 31.27
C PHE A 274 -6.70 -5.08 31.31
N TYR A 275 -6.24 -4.27 32.27
CA TYR A 275 -4.80 -3.98 32.40
C TYR A 275 -4.02 -5.23 32.80
N LEU A 276 -4.57 -6.07 33.70
CA LEU A 276 -3.95 -7.36 34.02
C LEU A 276 -3.89 -8.30 32.82
N GLU A 277 -4.93 -8.33 31.99
CA GLU A 277 -4.92 -9.17 30.79
C GLU A 277 -3.94 -8.67 29.74
N LEU A 278 -3.91 -7.36 29.51
CA LEU A 278 -2.94 -6.71 28.61
C LEU A 278 -1.49 -6.94 29.06
N LEU A 279 -1.23 -7.06 30.36
CA LEU A 279 0.09 -7.43 30.88
C LEU A 279 0.44 -8.90 30.62
N ARG A 280 -0.55 -9.79 30.46
CA ARG A 280 -0.36 -11.24 30.25
C ARG A 280 -0.25 -11.62 28.78
N SER A 281 -1.00 -10.95 27.91
CA SER A 281 -1.28 -11.41 26.55
C SER A 281 -1.41 -10.24 25.55
N MET A 282 -1.93 -10.55 24.36
CA MET A 282 -2.15 -9.63 23.24
C MET A 282 -3.65 -9.61 22.90
N PRO A 283 -4.51 -9.00 23.72
CA PRO A 283 -5.97 -9.06 23.55
C PRO A 283 -6.48 -8.25 22.35
N ILE A 284 -5.69 -7.30 21.85
CA ILE A 284 -6.02 -6.43 20.71
C ILE A 284 -5.04 -6.72 19.58
N LEU A 285 -5.55 -7.16 18.43
CA LEU A 285 -4.73 -7.57 17.28
C LEU A 285 -4.54 -6.43 16.28
N ALA A 286 -5.61 -5.67 16.01
CA ALA A 286 -5.64 -4.64 14.99
C ALA A 286 -5.83 -3.27 15.63
N PRO A 287 -4.98 -2.27 15.35
CA PRO A 287 -5.18 -0.90 15.86
C PRO A 287 -6.54 -0.30 15.45
N ALA A 288 -7.03 -0.68 14.27
CA ALA A 288 -8.34 -0.26 13.75
C ALA A 288 -9.52 -0.79 14.57
N SER A 289 -9.32 -1.81 15.42
CA SER A 289 -10.39 -2.35 16.26
C SER A 289 -10.58 -1.55 17.53
N VAL A 290 -9.86 -0.44 17.71
CA VAL A 290 -9.90 0.41 18.89
C VAL A 290 -10.42 1.79 18.53
N MET A 291 -11.42 2.25 19.27
CA MET A 291 -11.87 3.63 19.24
C MET A 291 -11.46 4.30 20.55
N TYR A 292 -10.67 5.36 20.45
CA TYR A 292 -10.21 6.13 21.60
C TYR A 292 -11.07 7.36 21.81
N ARG A 293 -11.20 7.79 23.07
CA ARG A 293 -11.61 9.15 23.39
C ARG A 293 -10.40 10.07 23.16
N ARG A 294 -10.54 11.13 22.35
CA ARG A 294 -9.42 12.00 21.98
C ARG A 294 -8.71 12.58 23.20
N GLU A 295 -9.46 13.15 24.14
CA GLU A 295 -8.89 13.78 25.33
C GLU A 295 -7.99 12.81 26.12
N VAL A 296 -8.40 11.54 26.22
CA VAL A 296 -7.65 10.50 26.93
C VAL A 296 -6.40 10.15 26.15
N PHE A 297 -6.52 9.96 24.85
CA PHE A 297 -5.40 9.67 23.95
C PHE A 297 -4.32 10.77 23.99
N GLU A 298 -4.74 12.03 23.97
CA GLU A 298 -3.85 13.20 24.05
C GLU A 298 -3.22 13.35 25.44
N SER A 299 -3.98 13.09 26.51
CA SER A 299 -3.47 13.16 27.90
C SER A 299 -2.32 12.20 28.22
N VAL A 300 -2.19 11.12 27.44
CA VAL A 300 -1.10 10.13 27.56
C VAL A 300 0.03 10.35 26.55
N GLY A 301 -0.04 11.43 25.76
CA GLY A 301 1.05 11.93 24.92
C GLY A 301 1.14 11.34 23.51
N GLY A 302 0.07 10.71 23.01
CA GLY A 302 0.05 10.11 21.67
C GLY A 302 1.00 8.91 21.49
N PHE A 303 1.19 8.46 20.25
CA PHE A 303 2.02 7.28 19.98
C PHE A 303 3.50 7.58 20.23
N ASN A 304 4.19 6.70 20.96
CA ASN A 304 5.62 6.83 21.17
C ASN A 304 6.39 6.34 19.92
N VAL A 305 7.00 7.29 19.20
CA VAL A 305 7.73 7.02 17.95
C VAL A 305 8.93 6.09 18.12
N ALA A 306 9.54 6.05 19.30
CA ALA A 306 10.70 5.18 19.59
C ALA A 306 10.31 3.70 19.78
N LEU A 307 9.02 3.38 19.89
CA LEU A 307 8.52 2.03 20.18
C LEU A 307 7.87 1.33 18.99
N SER A 308 7.92 1.89 17.77
CA SER A 308 7.36 1.23 16.57
C SER A 308 8.05 -0.14 16.30
N PRO A 309 7.30 -1.24 16.12
CA PRO A 309 5.85 -1.34 15.89
C PRO A 309 4.93 -1.31 17.12
N ALA A 310 5.43 -1.54 18.33
CA ALA A 310 4.64 -1.68 19.57
C ALA A 310 4.15 -0.35 20.18
N ALA A 311 4.00 0.70 19.36
CA ALA A 311 3.56 2.01 19.83
C ALA A 311 2.11 1.98 20.33
N ASP A 312 1.28 1.14 19.71
CA ASP A 312 -0.09 0.81 20.09
C ASP A 312 -0.16 0.12 21.46
N TYR A 313 0.65 -0.90 21.71
CA TYR A 313 0.67 -1.61 22.99
C TYR A 313 1.13 -0.71 24.14
N LYS A 314 2.11 0.16 23.90
CA LYS A 314 2.46 1.20 24.88
C LYS A 314 1.27 2.12 25.17
N MET A 315 0.51 2.51 24.15
CA MET A 315 -0.68 3.35 24.31
C MET A 315 -1.74 2.64 25.15
N TYR A 316 -2.03 1.37 24.85
CA TYR A 316 -2.99 0.58 25.61
C TYR A 316 -2.60 0.46 27.08
N TYR A 317 -1.33 0.22 27.41
CA TYR A 317 -0.88 0.12 28.79
C TYR A 317 -1.09 1.42 29.58
N ASP A 318 -0.79 2.56 28.95
CA ASP A 318 -0.88 3.85 29.60
C ASP A 318 -2.33 4.25 29.89
N ILE A 319 -3.24 3.99 28.96
CA ILE A 319 -4.67 4.26 29.13
C ILE A 319 -5.27 3.26 30.12
N ALA A 320 -5.11 1.95 29.92
CA ALA A 320 -5.75 0.91 30.73
C ALA A 320 -5.32 0.94 32.20
N ARG A 321 -4.14 1.52 32.51
CA ARG A 321 -3.68 1.73 33.89
C ARG A 321 -4.46 2.81 34.63
N ARG A 322 -5.07 3.75 33.90
CA ARG A 322 -5.72 4.96 34.45
C ARG A 322 -7.23 4.99 34.22
N PHE A 323 -7.70 4.37 33.15
CA PHE A 323 -9.09 4.40 32.71
C PHE A 323 -9.60 2.98 32.45
N PRO A 324 -10.89 2.71 32.73
CA PRO A 324 -11.56 1.51 32.25
C PRO A 324 -11.45 1.35 30.73
N VAL A 325 -11.53 0.10 30.29
CA VAL A 325 -11.56 -0.30 28.88
C VAL A 325 -12.68 -1.31 28.72
N SER A 326 -13.50 -1.15 27.67
CA SER A 326 -14.60 -2.06 27.37
C SER A 326 -14.44 -2.73 26.01
N CYS A 327 -14.84 -3.99 25.94
CA CYS A 327 -14.93 -4.75 24.70
C CYS A 327 -16.41 -4.92 24.33
N HIS A 328 -16.82 -4.44 23.15
CA HIS A 328 -18.22 -4.62 22.71
C HIS A 328 -18.48 -5.97 22.03
N GLY A 329 -17.44 -6.81 21.83
CA GLY A 329 -17.56 -8.21 21.40
C GLY A 329 -17.89 -8.44 19.92
N GLU A 330 -18.15 -7.38 19.14
CA GLU A 330 -18.43 -7.52 17.71
C GLU A 330 -17.15 -7.57 16.88
N LYS A 331 -17.23 -8.23 15.72
CA LYS A 331 -16.18 -8.14 14.70
C LYS A 331 -16.39 -6.84 13.92
N ILE A 332 -15.38 -5.98 13.91
CA ILE A 332 -15.44 -4.65 13.29
C ILE A 332 -14.29 -4.35 12.34
N VAL A 333 -13.31 -5.25 12.23
CA VAL A 333 -12.12 -5.08 11.37
C VAL A 333 -11.84 -6.35 10.59
N GLU A 334 -11.44 -6.18 9.34
CA GLU A 334 -10.76 -7.20 8.55
C GLU A 334 -9.26 -6.91 8.53
N TYR A 335 -8.50 -7.77 9.21
CA TYR A 335 -7.04 -7.65 9.33
C TYR A 335 -6.36 -8.48 8.24
N ARG A 336 -5.57 -7.83 7.40
CA ARG A 336 -4.95 -8.49 6.25
C ARG A 336 -3.63 -9.16 6.60
N LYS A 337 -3.45 -10.38 6.10
CA LYS A 337 -2.18 -11.12 6.19
C LYS A 337 -1.53 -11.22 4.82
N HIS A 338 -0.32 -10.69 4.70
CA HIS A 338 0.46 -10.71 3.47
C HIS A 338 1.98 -10.76 3.73
N GLY A 339 2.77 -11.02 2.67
CA GLY A 339 4.22 -11.20 2.75
C GLY A 339 5.01 -9.96 3.19
N THR A 340 4.43 -8.76 3.03
CA THR A 340 5.07 -7.48 3.40
C THR A 340 4.62 -6.93 4.75
N SER A 341 3.73 -7.63 5.48
CA SER A 341 3.25 -7.18 6.78
C SER A 341 4.40 -7.02 7.79
N MET A 342 4.43 -5.89 8.48
CA MET A 342 5.46 -5.57 9.48
C MET A 342 5.55 -6.61 10.61
N THR A 343 4.44 -7.30 10.92
CA THR A 343 4.36 -8.35 11.93
C THR A 343 5.20 -9.59 11.60
N ARG A 344 5.66 -9.75 10.34
CA ARG A 344 6.59 -10.82 9.95
C ARG A 344 8.02 -10.61 10.46
N ASP A 345 8.41 -9.37 10.78
CA ASP A 345 9.70 -9.08 11.41
C ASP A 345 9.67 -9.44 12.90
N SER A 346 9.74 -10.74 13.17
CA SER A 346 9.57 -11.32 14.51
C SER A 346 10.61 -10.81 15.51
N LEU A 347 11.85 -10.55 15.07
CA LEU A 347 12.88 -9.94 15.92
C LEU A 347 12.52 -8.52 16.32
N ARG A 348 12.07 -7.70 15.37
CA ARG A 348 11.63 -6.33 15.64
C ARG A 348 10.39 -6.31 16.56
N MET A 349 9.41 -7.17 16.29
CA MET A 349 8.22 -7.34 17.12
C MET A 349 8.58 -7.72 18.56
N LEU A 350 9.46 -8.71 18.75
CA LEU A 350 9.91 -9.14 20.07
C LEU A 350 10.57 -8.01 20.85
N ARG A 351 11.49 -7.28 20.21
CA ARG A 351 12.21 -6.15 20.83
C ARG A 351 11.25 -5.06 21.27
N ALA A 352 10.39 -4.61 20.37
CA ALA A 352 9.51 -3.48 20.60
C ALA A 352 8.46 -3.80 21.69
N ASN A 353 7.81 -4.97 21.62
CA ASN A 353 6.80 -5.36 22.61
C ASN A 353 7.39 -5.59 24.00
N LEU A 354 8.57 -6.23 24.11
CA LEU A 354 9.25 -6.34 25.40
C LEU A 354 9.73 -4.98 25.92
N ALA A 355 10.09 -4.03 25.05
CA ALA A 355 10.42 -2.68 25.47
C ALA A 355 9.19 -1.94 26.01
N ALA A 356 8.05 -2.00 25.31
CA ALA A 356 6.78 -1.43 25.76
C ALA A 356 6.35 -2.03 27.12
N LEU A 357 6.39 -3.36 27.26
CA LEU A 357 6.05 -4.04 28.51
C LEU A 357 7.00 -3.63 29.65
N ARG A 358 8.31 -3.51 29.40
CA ARG A 358 9.31 -3.10 30.42
C ARG A 358 9.01 -1.73 31.03
N LEU A 359 8.40 -0.80 30.29
CA LEU A 359 7.99 0.50 30.84
C LEU A 359 6.96 0.34 31.96
N GLN A 360 6.20 -0.75 31.98
CA GLN A 360 5.24 -1.06 33.04
C GLN A 360 5.89 -1.59 34.31
N ARG A 361 7.19 -1.93 34.31
CA ARG A 361 7.88 -2.55 35.44
C ARG A 361 7.70 -1.76 36.74
N GLN A 362 7.80 -0.43 36.70
CA GLN A 362 7.64 0.39 37.90
C GLN A 362 6.22 0.37 38.46
N HIS A 363 5.21 0.22 37.61
CA HIS A 363 3.80 0.24 37.97
C HIS A 363 3.28 -1.10 38.48
N VAL A 364 4.03 -2.19 38.25
CA VAL A 364 3.65 -3.55 38.68
C VAL A 364 4.45 -4.04 39.89
N LYS A 365 5.49 -3.33 40.34
CA LYS A 365 6.41 -3.79 41.40
C LYS A 365 5.73 -4.02 42.75
N ALA A 366 4.79 -3.15 43.11
CA ALA A 366 4.13 -3.14 44.43
C ALA A 366 2.98 -4.15 44.54
N ASP A 367 2.47 -4.67 43.43
CA ASP A 367 1.27 -5.51 43.37
C ASP A 367 1.64 -6.91 42.85
N ARG A 368 1.35 -7.93 43.66
CA ARG A 368 1.70 -9.32 43.36
C ARG A 368 1.03 -9.83 42.08
N SER A 369 -0.27 -9.57 41.92
CA SER A 369 -1.06 -10.01 40.77
C SER A 369 -0.55 -9.36 39.48
N LYS A 370 -0.24 -8.05 39.51
CA LYS A 370 0.35 -7.33 38.38
C LYS A 370 1.76 -7.83 38.05
N LYS A 371 2.57 -8.15 39.07
CA LYS A 371 3.92 -8.71 38.88
C LYS A 371 3.88 -10.10 38.24
N GLU A 372 2.93 -10.94 38.63
CA GLU A 372 2.70 -12.26 38.03
C GLU A 372 2.21 -12.12 36.58
N ALA A 373 1.25 -11.23 36.32
CA ALA A 373 0.79 -10.89 34.98
C ALA A 373 1.93 -10.42 34.06
N TYR A 374 2.74 -9.46 34.53
CA TYR A 374 3.91 -8.96 33.82
C TYR A 374 4.93 -10.07 33.48
N LYS A 375 5.20 -10.98 34.43
CA LYS A 375 6.08 -12.14 34.18
C LYS A 375 5.48 -13.09 33.13
N ALA A 376 4.16 -13.28 33.14
CA ALA A 376 3.46 -14.06 32.13
C ALA A 376 3.56 -13.39 30.76
N GLY A 377 3.37 -12.07 30.65
CA GLY A 377 3.55 -11.31 29.41
C GLY A 377 4.95 -11.43 28.82
N ILE A 378 6.00 -11.39 29.66
CA ILE A 378 7.37 -11.65 29.20
C ILE A 378 7.43 -13.04 28.56
N LYS A 379 6.93 -14.08 29.22
CA LYS A 379 6.94 -15.44 28.65
C LYS A 379 6.12 -15.52 27.36
N PHE A 380 4.96 -14.87 27.32
CA PHE A 380 4.08 -14.80 26.16
C PHE A 380 4.79 -14.22 24.94
N TRP A 381 5.37 -13.02 25.03
CA TRP A 381 6.06 -12.40 23.90
C TRP A 381 7.26 -13.20 23.40
N LYS A 382 8.02 -13.82 24.32
CA LYS A 382 9.11 -14.73 23.94
C LYS A 382 8.59 -15.95 23.19
N LYS A 383 7.48 -16.54 23.63
CA LYS A 383 6.85 -17.70 22.97
C LYS A 383 6.28 -17.32 21.60
N GLN A 384 5.64 -16.16 21.50
CA GLN A 384 4.97 -15.69 20.30
C GLN A 384 5.95 -15.33 19.18
N CYS A 385 7.02 -14.61 19.49
CA CYS A 385 7.96 -14.11 18.48
C CYS A 385 9.26 -14.94 18.39
N GLY A 386 9.59 -15.75 19.41
CA GLY A 386 10.85 -16.50 19.48
C GLY A 386 11.09 -17.45 18.30
N PRO A 387 10.14 -18.34 17.95
CA PRO A 387 10.30 -19.26 16.81
C PRO A 387 10.50 -18.52 15.48
N GLY A 388 9.70 -17.49 15.21
CA GLY A 388 9.83 -16.69 14.00
C GLY A 388 11.15 -15.92 13.95
N ALA A 389 11.64 -15.42 15.09
CA ALA A 389 12.95 -14.79 15.18
C ALA A 389 14.10 -15.74 14.84
N VAL A 390 14.02 -17.02 15.28
CA VAL A 390 15.01 -18.05 14.93
C VAL A 390 15.01 -18.30 13.43
N GLN A 391 13.83 -18.50 12.82
CA GLN A 391 13.70 -18.72 11.37
C GLN A 391 14.24 -17.53 10.57
N GLN A 392 13.92 -16.30 11.00
CA GLN A 392 14.41 -15.08 10.38
C GLN A 392 15.95 -14.98 10.42
N ILE A 393 16.58 -15.35 11.54
CA ILE A 393 18.05 -15.38 11.66
C ILE A 393 18.66 -16.44 10.73
N LYS A 394 18.07 -17.63 10.64
CA LYS A 394 18.54 -18.70 9.74
C LYS A 394 18.48 -18.26 8.28
N ALA A 395 17.34 -17.70 7.86
CA ALA A 395 17.19 -17.18 6.50
C ALA A 395 18.20 -16.06 6.19
N LEU A 396 18.51 -15.18 7.16
CA LEU A 396 19.56 -14.17 7.00
C LEU A 396 20.96 -14.80 6.84
N ALA A 397 21.24 -15.89 7.53
CA ALA A 397 22.50 -16.62 7.39
C ALA A 397 22.61 -17.32 6.03
N GLU A 398 21.55 -18.03 5.62
CA GLU A 398 21.46 -18.74 4.34
C GLU A 398 21.61 -17.79 3.14
N THR A 399 21.01 -16.60 3.23
CA THR A 399 21.12 -15.55 2.20
C THR A 399 22.41 -14.72 2.26
N GLY A 400 23.40 -15.12 3.08
CA GLY A 400 24.70 -14.46 3.16
C GLY A 400 24.75 -13.16 3.99
N GLN A 401 23.65 -12.76 4.62
CA GLN A 401 23.52 -11.54 5.44
C GLN A 401 24.09 -11.72 6.86
N TRP A 402 25.33 -12.23 6.97
CA TRP A 402 25.93 -12.66 8.23
C TRP A 402 25.97 -11.59 9.32
N LYS A 403 26.20 -10.31 8.98
CA LYS A 403 26.18 -9.20 9.96
C LYS A 403 24.81 -9.09 10.65
N ARG A 404 23.72 -9.21 9.89
CA ARG A 404 22.34 -9.16 10.43
C ARG A 404 21.98 -10.43 11.18
N ALA A 405 22.43 -11.59 10.69
CA ALA A 405 22.26 -12.86 11.39
C ALA A 405 22.97 -12.86 12.76
N ILE A 406 24.19 -12.30 12.82
CA ILE A 406 24.95 -12.13 14.07
C ILE A 406 24.23 -11.14 15.00
N ALA A 407 23.86 -9.95 14.51
CA ALA A 407 23.12 -8.97 15.31
C ALA A 407 21.77 -9.51 15.83
N GLY A 408 21.07 -10.29 15.00
CA GLY A 408 19.85 -11.01 15.37
C GLY A 408 20.11 -12.07 16.43
N SER A 409 21.17 -12.87 16.28
CA SER A 409 21.60 -13.86 17.28
C SER A 409 21.95 -13.23 18.63
N TRP A 410 22.67 -12.10 18.64
CA TRP A 410 22.94 -11.32 19.86
C TRP A 410 21.66 -10.82 20.53
N THR A 411 20.71 -10.36 19.73
CA THR A 411 19.40 -9.90 20.21
C THR A 411 18.62 -11.06 20.83
N LEU A 412 18.62 -12.21 20.17
CA LEU A 412 17.96 -13.42 20.65
C LEU A 412 18.63 -13.93 21.94
N LEU A 413 19.96 -13.94 22.03
CA LEU A 413 20.71 -14.28 23.24
C LEU A 413 20.29 -13.39 24.42
N ARG A 414 20.22 -12.07 24.20
CA ARG A 414 19.90 -11.10 25.25
C ARG A 414 18.45 -11.20 25.73
N LEU A 415 17.51 -11.48 24.83
CA LEU A 415 16.07 -11.47 25.15
C LEU A 415 15.54 -12.87 25.49
N CYS A 416 16.02 -13.90 24.80
CA CYS A 416 15.50 -15.26 24.75
C CYS A 416 16.64 -16.30 24.64
N PRO A 417 17.57 -16.39 25.60
CA PRO A 417 18.75 -17.25 25.49
C PRO A 417 18.39 -18.74 25.27
N SER A 418 17.24 -19.19 25.78
CA SER A 418 16.74 -20.56 25.58
C SER A 418 16.41 -20.91 24.11
N TYR A 419 16.19 -19.92 23.25
CA TYR A 419 15.93 -20.13 21.83
C TYR A 419 17.21 -20.17 20.99
N LEU A 420 18.37 -19.85 21.58
CA LEU A 420 19.65 -19.87 20.88
C LEU A 420 20.07 -21.29 20.49
N SER A 421 19.74 -22.30 21.32
CA SER A 421 20.00 -23.71 20.99
C SER A 421 19.34 -24.13 19.68
N LEU A 422 18.17 -23.58 19.35
CA LEU A 422 17.45 -23.86 18.11
C LEU A 422 18.14 -23.28 16.85
N LEU A 423 19.05 -22.32 17.01
CA LEU A 423 19.89 -21.83 15.91
C LEU A 423 21.01 -22.82 15.55
N MET A 424 21.46 -23.65 16.50
CA MET A 424 22.67 -24.48 16.37
C MET A 424 22.37 -25.96 16.11
N GLY A 425 21.09 -26.35 16.00
CA GLY A 425 20.68 -27.75 16.01
C GLY A 425 20.96 -28.41 17.38
N ASP A 426 20.77 -29.73 17.51
CA ASP A 426 20.84 -30.48 18.77
C ASP A 426 22.24 -30.56 19.44
N LYS A 427 23.17 -29.64 19.15
CA LYS A 427 24.50 -29.60 19.76
C LYS A 427 24.61 -28.47 20.79
N PRO A 428 24.92 -28.77 22.07
CA PRO A 428 25.15 -27.73 23.08
C PRO A 428 26.40 -26.90 22.77
N LEU A 429 26.44 -25.66 23.28
CA LEU A 429 27.53 -24.71 23.04
C LEU A 429 28.89 -25.30 23.51
N PRO A 430 29.92 -25.37 22.65
CA PRO A 430 31.26 -25.76 23.07
C PRO A 430 31.81 -24.80 24.13
N ARG A 431 32.33 -25.36 25.23
CA ARG A 431 32.86 -24.61 26.38
C ARG A 431 33.87 -23.52 25.98
N LYS A 432 34.68 -23.77 24.94
CA LYS A 432 35.64 -22.81 24.39
C LYS A 432 35.02 -21.53 23.81
N ILE A 433 33.81 -21.61 23.23
CA ILE A 433 33.11 -20.43 22.68
C ILE A 433 32.55 -19.58 23.82
N ARG A 434 31.99 -20.22 24.85
CA ARG A 434 31.52 -19.53 26.07
C ARG A 434 32.67 -18.80 26.78
N ASP A 435 33.82 -19.45 26.90
CA ASP A 435 34.98 -18.87 27.58
C ASP A 435 35.70 -17.80 26.72
N TRP A 436 35.53 -17.80 25.39
CA TRP A 436 35.95 -16.74 24.47
C TRP A 436 35.02 -15.51 24.53
N ILE A 437 33.71 -15.74 24.74
CA ILE A 437 32.69 -14.69 24.92
C ILE A 437 32.91 -13.93 26.23
N GLU A 438 33.26 -14.60 27.32
CA GLU A 438 33.56 -13.92 28.60
C GLU A 438 34.83 -13.06 28.54
N ARG A 439 35.75 -13.34 27.60
CA ARG A 439 37.05 -12.66 27.48
C ARG A 439 37.08 -11.47 26.51
N ASN A 440 36.16 -11.38 25.55
CA ASN A 440 36.20 -10.36 24.49
C ASN A 440 35.04 -9.35 24.53
N VAL A 441 34.21 -9.38 25.58
CA VAL A 441 33.11 -8.42 25.76
C VAL A 441 33.66 -7.18 26.45
N GLY A 442 34.18 -6.28 25.63
CA GLY A 442 34.66 -4.98 26.07
C GLY A 442 35.15 -4.16 24.89
N GLU A 443 34.27 -3.84 23.95
CA GLU A 443 34.32 -2.60 23.17
C GLU A 443 33.18 -2.54 22.15
N THR A 444 32.44 -1.44 22.20
CA THR A 444 31.42 -1.04 21.24
C THR A 444 32.04 -0.80 19.86
N ALA A 445 31.46 -1.35 18.80
CA ALA A 445 31.82 -1.02 17.42
C ALA A 445 30.57 -0.83 16.52
N PRO A 446 30.68 0.03 15.49
CA PRO A 446 29.57 0.84 14.99
C PRO A 446 28.70 0.15 13.94
N SER A 447 27.47 0.67 13.78
CA SER A 447 26.54 0.33 12.72
C SER A 447 27.15 0.58 11.33
N ARG A 448 27.22 -0.46 10.49
CA ARG A 448 27.40 -0.32 9.03
C ARG A 448 26.05 -0.59 8.33
N SER A 449 25.80 0.21 7.28
CA SER A 449 24.51 0.54 6.67
C SER A 449 23.86 -0.58 5.85
N ARG A 450 22.56 -0.39 5.54
CA ARG A 450 21.67 -1.27 4.74
C ARG A 450 22.19 -1.65 3.34
N GLY A 451 23.25 -1.03 2.83
CA GLY A 451 23.72 -1.15 1.44
C GLY A 451 24.36 -2.50 1.05
N ASP A 452 25.11 -3.14 1.96
CA ASP A 452 25.86 -4.39 1.66
C ASP A 452 24.96 -5.57 1.27
N VAL A 453 23.72 -5.62 1.80
CA VAL A 453 22.80 -6.75 1.65
C VAL A 453 22.10 -6.76 0.29
N SER A 454 21.75 -5.57 -0.22
CA SER A 454 21.10 -5.44 -1.52
C SER A 454 22.05 -5.92 -2.63
N GLN A 455 23.35 -5.66 -2.49
CA GLN A 455 24.34 -6.07 -3.49
C GLN A 455 24.52 -7.59 -3.60
N GLN A 456 24.46 -8.35 -2.50
CA GLN A 456 24.58 -9.82 -2.56
C GLN A 456 23.39 -10.49 -3.25
N LEU A 457 22.15 -10.06 -2.96
CA LEU A 457 20.97 -10.56 -3.64
C LEU A 457 20.99 -10.20 -5.13
N VAL A 458 21.41 -8.98 -5.46
CA VAL A 458 21.61 -8.54 -6.86
C VAL A 458 22.64 -9.43 -7.57
N GLN A 459 23.75 -9.78 -6.92
CA GLN A 459 24.75 -10.70 -7.48
C GLN A 459 24.20 -12.11 -7.72
N GLN A 460 23.41 -12.65 -6.80
CA GLN A 460 22.77 -13.97 -6.98
C GLN A 460 21.81 -13.98 -8.15
N ILE A 461 20.94 -12.97 -8.26
CA ILE A 461 20.01 -12.83 -9.39
C ILE A 461 20.79 -12.67 -10.71
N ARG A 462 21.88 -11.88 -10.73
CA ARG A 462 22.76 -11.77 -11.91
C ARG A 462 23.34 -13.10 -12.34
N GLN A 463 23.75 -13.95 -11.40
CA GLN A 463 24.29 -15.27 -11.72
C GLN A 463 23.23 -16.17 -12.38
N VAL A 464 22.00 -16.14 -11.89
CA VAL A 464 20.87 -16.86 -12.51
C VAL A 464 20.57 -16.30 -13.90
N VAL A 465 20.54 -14.98 -14.06
CA VAL A 465 20.30 -14.33 -15.37
C VAL A 465 21.41 -14.66 -16.37
N HIS A 466 22.68 -14.61 -15.98
CA HIS A 466 23.80 -14.94 -16.86
C HIS A 466 23.76 -16.38 -17.36
N THR A 467 23.35 -17.31 -16.51
CA THR A 467 23.28 -18.73 -16.87
C THR A 467 22.06 -19.11 -17.69
N ARG A 468 20.97 -18.32 -17.61
CA ARG A 468 19.66 -18.69 -18.17
C ARG A 468 19.16 -17.79 -19.31
N ILE A 469 19.65 -16.56 -19.41
CA ILE A 469 19.18 -15.56 -20.39
C ILE A 469 20.38 -15.14 -21.29
N PRO A 470 20.22 -15.10 -22.63
CA PRO A 470 21.26 -14.62 -23.55
C PRO A 470 21.69 -13.17 -23.29
N SER A 471 22.96 -12.82 -23.58
CA SER A 471 23.55 -11.50 -23.28
C SER A 471 22.95 -10.31 -24.04
N HIS A 472 22.22 -10.55 -25.13
CA HIS A 472 21.61 -9.52 -25.98
C HIS A 472 20.09 -9.47 -25.86
N ALA A 473 19.50 -10.24 -24.95
CA ALA A 473 18.06 -10.36 -24.84
C ALA A 473 17.42 -9.12 -24.21
N LYS A 474 16.17 -8.84 -24.62
CA LYS A 474 15.33 -7.81 -24.00
C LYS A 474 14.56 -8.40 -22.81
N VAL A 475 14.87 -7.93 -21.60
CA VAL A 475 14.33 -8.47 -20.35
C VAL A 475 13.46 -7.44 -19.66
N ILE A 476 12.21 -7.81 -19.38
CA ILE A 476 11.34 -7.06 -18.48
C ILE A 476 11.67 -7.47 -17.05
N VAL A 477 11.98 -6.51 -16.19
CA VAL A 477 12.20 -6.71 -14.75
C VAL A 477 11.01 -6.16 -13.98
N VAL A 478 10.34 -7.02 -13.23
CA VAL A 478 9.24 -6.60 -12.33
C VAL A 478 9.84 -6.01 -11.07
N ASP A 479 9.57 -4.72 -10.83
CA ASP A 479 10.18 -3.96 -9.73
C ASP A 479 9.17 -3.75 -8.58
N LYS A 480 9.69 -3.58 -7.36
CA LYS A 480 8.95 -3.20 -6.15
C LYS A 480 9.00 -1.69 -5.89
N GLY A 481 9.84 -0.98 -6.63
CA GLY A 481 9.96 0.46 -6.60
C GLY A 481 10.78 1.06 -5.47
N ASP A 482 11.64 0.26 -4.83
CA ASP A 482 12.51 0.69 -3.72
C ASP A 482 13.88 1.23 -4.18
N GLY A 483 14.07 1.42 -5.48
CA GLY A 483 15.23 2.12 -6.06
C GLY A 483 16.52 1.30 -6.11
N GLY A 484 16.48 0.00 -5.82
CA GLY A 484 17.56 -0.93 -6.13
C GLY A 484 17.44 -1.45 -7.56
N VAL A 485 17.70 -0.61 -8.57
CA VAL A 485 17.62 -1.03 -9.98
C VAL A 485 18.58 -2.20 -10.21
N LEU A 486 18.02 -3.38 -10.49
CA LEU A 486 18.76 -4.60 -10.78
C LEU A 486 19.39 -4.47 -12.18
N GLU A 487 20.59 -3.89 -12.29
CA GLU A 487 21.30 -3.79 -13.58
C GLU A 487 21.75 -5.19 -14.06
N LEU A 488 21.26 -5.63 -15.24
CA LEU A 488 21.51 -6.93 -15.89
C LEU A 488 22.64 -6.89 -16.96
N ASP A 489 23.69 -6.10 -16.71
CA ASP A 489 24.87 -5.96 -17.59
C ASP A 489 24.50 -5.60 -19.05
N ALA A 490 25.04 -6.27 -20.08
CA ALA A 490 24.87 -5.93 -21.50
C ALA A 490 23.46 -6.16 -22.09
N ARG A 491 22.49 -6.60 -21.28
CA ARG A 491 21.10 -6.88 -21.71
C ARG A 491 20.27 -5.61 -21.66
N GLU A 492 19.41 -5.45 -22.66
CA GLU A 492 18.44 -4.35 -22.70
C GLU A 492 17.34 -4.61 -21.67
N GLN A 493 17.16 -3.68 -20.73
CA GLN A 493 16.29 -3.83 -19.58
C GLN A 493 15.09 -2.90 -19.67
N TRP A 494 13.91 -3.49 -19.60
CA TRP A 494 12.65 -2.78 -19.49
C TRP A 494 12.07 -3.03 -18.10
N HIS A 495 11.32 -2.09 -17.58
CA HIS A 495 10.79 -2.18 -16.22
C HIS A 495 9.28 -2.35 -16.26
N PHE A 496 8.77 -3.15 -15.33
CA PHE A 496 7.34 -3.35 -15.16
C PHE A 496 6.93 -3.11 -13.70
N PRO A 497 6.00 -2.16 -13.45
CA PRO A 497 5.38 -1.25 -14.42
C PRO A 497 6.37 -0.24 -15.01
N GLU A 498 6.05 0.28 -16.21
CA GLU A 498 6.90 1.27 -16.90
C GLU A 498 7.07 2.51 -15.99
N PRO A 499 8.32 2.99 -15.77
CA PRO A 499 8.56 4.21 -15.01
C PRO A 499 8.05 5.41 -15.81
N LYS A 500 7.56 6.43 -15.11
CA LYS A 500 7.14 7.69 -15.75
C LYS A 500 8.32 8.31 -16.50
N GLU A 501 8.16 8.62 -17.79
CA GLU A 501 9.15 9.42 -18.51
C GLU A 501 9.33 10.77 -17.81
N GLY A 502 10.58 11.08 -17.42
CA GLY A 502 11.03 12.40 -16.99
C GLY A 502 10.71 12.77 -15.54
N SER A 503 11.67 12.55 -14.63
CA SER A 503 11.82 13.49 -13.51
C SER A 503 12.27 14.86 -14.08
N PRO A 504 11.72 15.99 -13.61
CA PRO A 504 12.07 17.30 -14.17
C PRO A 504 13.56 17.57 -13.97
N GLU A 505 14.31 17.57 -15.08
CA GLU A 505 15.72 17.97 -15.12
C GLU A 505 15.84 19.45 -14.75
N LYS A 506 16.56 19.75 -13.67
CA LYS A 506 16.85 21.12 -13.24
C LYS A 506 18.21 21.55 -13.77
N LEU A 507 18.30 22.77 -14.30
CA LEU A 507 19.58 23.35 -14.71
C LEU A 507 20.43 23.57 -13.45
N LEU A 508 21.62 22.99 -13.43
CA LEU A 508 22.58 23.08 -12.33
C LEU A 508 23.57 24.24 -12.54
N ALA A 509 24.06 24.39 -13.78
CA ALA A 509 25.01 25.43 -14.17
C ALA A 509 25.00 25.64 -15.70
N ALA A 510 25.30 26.86 -16.14
CA ALA A 510 25.44 27.23 -17.55
C ALA A 510 26.55 28.29 -17.73
N GLY A 511 27.23 28.30 -18.89
CA GLY A 511 27.99 29.48 -19.34
C GLY A 511 29.51 29.37 -19.46
N SER A 512 30.13 28.20 -19.23
CA SER A 512 31.55 28.00 -19.53
C SER A 512 31.85 26.55 -19.93
N SER A 513 32.85 26.37 -20.81
CA SER A 513 33.33 25.05 -21.26
C SER A 513 33.98 24.26 -20.13
N LYS A 514 34.45 24.92 -19.06
CA LYS A 514 35.01 24.30 -17.85
C LYS A 514 34.41 24.94 -16.59
N GLY A 515 33.98 24.13 -15.62
CA GLY A 515 33.42 24.67 -14.38
C GLY A 515 33.35 23.67 -13.22
N SER A 516 33.01 24.19 -12.04
CA SER A 516 32.70 23.41 -10.85
C SER A 516 31.42 23.91 -10.17
N LYS A 517 30.67 22.99 -9.55
CA LYS A 517 29.49 23.34 -8.75
C LYS A 517 29.36 22.42 -7.54
N GLU A 518 29.19 23.03 -6.37
CA GLU A 518 28.86 22.29 -5.15
C GLU A 518 27.41 21.81 -5.16
N VAL A 519 27.19 20.58 -4.67
CA VAL A 519 25.89 19.91 -4.59
C VAL A 519 25.59 19.43 -3.17
N PRO A 520 25.55 20.33 -2.16
CA PRO A 520 25.41 19.95 -0.75
C PRO A 520 24.06 19.30 -0.43
N TRP A 521 23.05 19.58 -1.26
CA TRP A 521 21.66 19.11 -1.17
C TRP A 521 21.45 17.64 -1.58
N MET A 522 22.47 16.94 -2.10
CA MET A 522 22.32 15.53 -2.45
C MET A 522 22.12 14.67 -1.19
N ASN A 523 21.06 13.87 -1.16
CA ASN A 523 20.75 13.00 -0.02
C ASN A 523 21.64 11.74 -0.03
N VAL A 524 22.11 11.35 1.16
CA VAL A 524 22.84 10.09 1.35
C VAL A 524 21.94 8.91 0.97
N GLY A 525 22.46 7.96 0.18
CA GLY A 525 21.71 6.82 -0.34
C GLY A 525 20.75 7.15 -1.49
N SER A 526 20.85 8.34 -2.10
CA SER A 526 20.12 8.71 -3.31
C SER A 526 21.07 8.80 -4.51
N ALA A 527 20.59 8.38 -5.68
CA ALA A 527 21.31 8.47 -6.95
C ALA A 527 20.79 9.67 -7.76
N TYR A 528 21.73 10.38 -8.39
CA TYR A 528 21.44 11.56 -9.21
C TYR A 528 22.15 11.39 -10.56
N ASP A 529 21.45 11.72 -11.64
CA ASP A 529 21.99 11.72 -12.99
C ASP A 529 22.37 13.16 -13.36
N PHE A 530 23.64 13.36 -13.67
CA PHE A 530 24.17 14.62 -14.19
C PHE A 530 24.42 14.46 -15.68
N ARG A 531 23.85 15.36 -16.49
CA ARG A 531 23.98 15.35 -17.95
C ARG A 531 24.53 16.69 -18.41
N LEU A 532 25.61 16.63 -19.19
CA LEU A 532 26.26 17.79 -19.80
C LEU A 532 25.84 17.89 -21.25
N TYR A 533 25.37 19.07 -21.65
CA TYR A 533 24.97 19.37 -23.02
C TYR A 533 25.81 20.50 -23.62
N GLU A 534 26.04 20.41 -24.93
CA GLU A 534 26.64 21.45 -25.74
C GLU A 534 25.60 22.52 -26.09
N GLY A 535 25.94 23.79 -25.87
CA GLY A 535 25.10 24.94 -26.18
C GLY A 535 23.88 25.11 -25.27
N LYS A 536 23.23 26.26 -25.37
CA LYS A 536 21.97 26.54 -24.67
C LYS A 536 20.83 25.69 -25.23
N GLY A 537 19.98 25.16 -24.34
CA GLY A 537 18.76 24.45 -24.73
C GLY A 537 18.97 22.97 -25.08
N ARG A 538 19.93 22.30 -24.42
CA ARG A 538 20.16 20.84 -24.54
C ARG A 538 20.42 20.35 -25.98
N ARG A 539 21.12 21.14 -26.79
CA ARG A 539 21.27 20.89 -28.24
C ARG A 539 21.93 19.54 -28.56
N LYS A 540 22.91 19.12 -27.76
CA LYS A 540 23.60 17.82 -27.93
C LYS A 540 24.15 17.33 -26.60
N LEU A 541 23.89 16.07 -26.23
CA LEU A 541 24.46 15.46 -25.03
C LEU A 541 25.96 15.19 -25.24
N LEU A 542 26.81 15.74 -24.37
CA LEU A 542 28.26 15.56 -24.37
C LEU A 542 28.72 14.47 -23.42
N GLY A 543 27.98 14.22 -22.34
CA GLY A 543 28.28 13.16 -21.38
C GLY A 543 27.28 13.09 -20.24
N ALA A 544 27.19 11.92 -19.60
CA ALA A 544 26.32 11.69 -18.47
C ALA A 544 27.05 10.88 -17.40
N ILE A 545 26.83 11.22 -16.13
CA ILE A 545 27.38 10.48 -14.99
C ILE A 545 26.32 10.33 -13.91
N LYS A 546 26.20 9.11 -13.38
CA LYS A 546 25.34 8.80 -12.25
C LYS A 546 26.18 8.85 -10.97
N VAL A 547 25.74 9.64 -10.00
CA VAL A 547 26.47 9.89 -8.76
C VAL A 547 25.59 9.50 -7.56
N MET A 548 26.11 8.63 -6.71
CA MET A 548 25.43 8.17 -5.49
C MET A 548 26.19 8.64 -4.26
N ARG A 549 25.51 9.33 -3.34
CA ARG A 549 26.17 9.81 -2.10
C ARG A 549 26.19 8.73 -1.03
N THR A 550 27.38 8.34 -0.57
CA THR A 550 27.57 7.37 0.53
C THR A 550 28.10 8.06 1.81
N GLU A 551 27.86 7.48 2.99
CA GLU A 551 28.32 8.05 4.27
C GLU A 551 29.85 8.13 4.32
N GLY A 552 30.40 9.32 4.55
CA GLY A 552 31.84 9.56 4.69
C GLY A 552 32.63 9.66 3.37
N ALA A 553 31.98 9.62 2.21
CA ALA A 553 32.66 9.71 0.91
C ALA A 553 32.72 11.14 0.36
N THR A 554 33.89 11.53 -0.14
CA THR A 554 34.08 12.70 -1.01
C THR A 554 33.60 12.35 -2.41
N LEU A 555 32.68 13.14 -2.98
CA LEU A 555 32.21 12.93 -4.36
C LEU A 555 32.83 13.98 -5.26
N SER A 556 33.75 13.51 -6.11
CA SER A 556 34.25 14.23 -7.27
C SER A 556 33.85 13.42 -8.50
N ALA A 557 33.03 14.01 -9.36
CA ALA A 557 32.61 13.42 -10.62
C ALA A 557 33.09 14.33 -11.75
N ALA A 558 33.90 13.79 -12.64
CA ALA A 558 34.48 14.51 -13.77
C ALA A 558 33.99 13.89 -15.09
N LEU A 559 33.51 14.74 -16.00
CA LEU A 559 33.30 14.38 -17.41
C LEU A 559 34.63 14.66 -18.15
N GLU A 560 35.20 13.64 -18.81
CA GLU A 560 36.64 13.52 -19.17
C GLU A 560 37.34 14.71 -19.88
N PRO A 561 38.68 14.89 -19.71
CA PRO A 561 39.56 14.37 -18.66
C PRO A 561 40.32 15.48 -17.90
N VAL A 562 40.62 15.24 -16.62
CA VAL A 562 41.87 15.56 -15.84
C VAL A 562 41.56 15.39 -14.34
N PRO A 563 42.48 14.83 -13.53
CA PRO A 563 42.19 14.30 -12.19
C PRO A 563 42.31 15.39 -11.10
N ALA A 564 41.43 15.37 -10.11
CA ALA A 564 41.51 16.27 -8.95
C ALA A 564 41.68 15.50 -7.63
N ARG A 565 42.71 15.90 -6.89
CA ARG A 565 43.19 15.37 -5.61
C ARG A 565 42.10 15.41 -4.53
N ASN A 566 42.20 14.48 -3.58
CA ASN A 566 41.38 14.41 -2.38
C ASN A 566 41.53 15.67 -1.50
N THR A 567 40.44 16.41 -1.30
CA THR A 567 40.29 17.40 -0.21
C THR A 567 38.98 17.14 0.53
N THR A 568 38.99 17.35 1.85
CA THR A 568 37.85 17.17 2.76
C THR A 568 36.85 18.34 2.64
N GLY A 569 35.61 18.06 2.24
CA GLY A 569 34.52 19.05 2.10
C GLY A 569 33.34 18.57 1.24
N THR A 570 32.27 19.36 1.17
CA THR A 570 31.00 19.14 0.46
C THR A 570 31.17 18.62 -0.99
N GLY A 571 30.32 17.67 -1.42
CA GLY A 571 30.41 17.04 -2.75
C GLY A 571 30.36 18.05 -3.89
N THR A 572 31.28 17.95 -4.86
CA THR A 572 31.49 18.92 -5.94
C THR A 572 31.51 18.22 -7.30
N ILE A 573 30.78 18.74 -8.28
CA ILE A 573 30.79 18.24 -9.67
C ILE A 573 31.74 19.09 -10.51
N LEU A 574 32.59 18.45 -11.32
CA LEU A 574 33.56 19.07 -12.22
C LEU A 574 33.23 18.70 -13.68
N TRP A 575 33.37 19.64 -14.61
CA TRP A 575 33.17 19.35 -16.04
C TRP A 575 34.12 20.11 -16.94
N ASN A 576 34.35 19.53 -18.12
CA ASN A 576 35.14 20.08 -19.20
C ASN A 576 34.53 19.64 -20.56
N SER A 577 34.11 20.56 -21.40
CA SER A 577 33.71 20.32 -22.78
C SER A 577 34.91 20.55 -23.70
N ARG A 578 35.19 19.62 -24.61
CA ARG A 578 36.37 19.67 -25.51
C ARG A 578 36.40 20.88 -26.47
N ASN A 579 35.25 21.50 -26.72
CA ASN A 579 35.13 22.70 -27.53
C ASN A 579 34.87 23.90 -26.61
N ASP A 580 35.47 25.06 -26.89
CA ASP A 580 35.27 26.33 -26.16
C ASP A 580 33.84 26.93 -26.29
N SER A 581 32.86 26.10 -26.64
CA SER A 581 31.44 26.44 -26.71
C SER A 581 30.79 26.47 -25.32
N GLU A 582 29.82 27.38 -25.13
CA GLU A 582 28.98 27.40 -23.92
C GLU A 582 28.36 26.01 -23.67
N SER A 583 28.38 25.54 -22.41
CA SER A 583 27.80 24.26 -22.01
C SER A 583 26.79 24.43 -20.88
N GLU A 584 25.81 23.52 -20.81
CA GLU A 584 24.80 23.45 -19.76
C GLU A 584 24.85 22.09 -19.05
N ILE A 585 24.83 22.11 -17.72
CA ILE A 585 24.66 20.89 -16.92
C ILE A 585 23.27 20.88 -16.33
N TYR A 586 22.59 19.77 -16.57
CA TYR A 586 21.33 19.46 -15.93
C TYR A 586 21.54 18.34 -14.91
N VAL A 587 20.79 18.43 -13.82
CA VAL A 587 20.68 17.37 -12.85
C VAL A 587 19.24 16.91 -12.74
N SER A 588 19.05 15.61 -12.80
CA SER A 588 17.81 14.95 -12.42
C SER A 588 18.10 14.00 -11.27
N MET A 589 17.17 13.91 -10.32
CA MET A 589 17.15 12.73 -9.46
C MET A 589 16.92 11.52 -10.35
N SER A 590 17.83 10.54 -10.32
CA SER A 590 17.56 9.25 -10.93
C SER A 590 16.24 8.77 -10.33
N PRO A 591 15.24 8.43 -11.14
CA PRO A 591 13.94 8.05 -10.60
C PRO A 591 14.14 6.84 -9.68
N ARG A 592 14.00 7.05 -8.36
CA ARG A 592 13.44 6.00 -7.50
C ARG A 592 12.06 5.76 -8.11
N PHE A 593 11.90 4.55 -8.63
CA PHE A 593 10.74 4.08 -9.37
C PHE A 593 9.45 4.84 -9.09
N SER A 594 8.92 5.52 -10.10
CA SER A 594 7.65 6.26 -10.06
C SER A 594 6.63 5.64 -11.03
N GLY A 595 6.66 4.31 -11.19
CA GLY A 595 5.78 3.57 -12.09
C GLY A 595 4.36 3.46 -11.52
N TYR A 596 3.35 3.47 -12.39
CA TYR A 596 1.96 3.22 -12.01
C TYR A 596 1.72 1.71 -11.91
N TYR A 597 1.45 1.20 -10.70
CA TYR A 597 0.92 -0.16 -10.53
C TYR A 597 -0.40 -0.32 -11.32
N PRO A 598 -0.57 -1.39 -12.10
CA PRO A 598 -1.83 -1.72 -12.75
C PRO A 598 -2.98 -1.79 -11.75
N LEU A 599 -4.18 -1.35 -12.15
CA LEU A 599 -5.35 -1.35 -11.28
C LEU A 599 -5.85 -2.76 -10.97
N ASP A 600 -5.72 -3.67 -11.93
CA ASP A 600 -6.17 -5.05 -11.84
C ASP A 600 -5.32 -5.98 -12.72
N SER A 601 -5.63 -7.27 -12.67
CA SER A 601 -4.90 -8.29 -13.44
C SER A 601 -5.02 -8.09 -14.95
N ASN A 602 -6.15 -7.57 -15.44
CA ASN A 602 -6.36 -7.38 -16.88
C ASN A 602 -5.47 -6.26 -17.40
N GLU A 603 -5.33 -5.17 -16.65
CA GLU A 603 -4.41 -4.09 -16.98
C GLU A 603 -2.95 -4.58 -16.88
N ALA A 604 -2.62 -5.40 -15.88
CA ALA A 604 -1.29 -5.99 -15.77
C ALA A 604 -0.95 -6.87 -16.99
N VAL A 605 -1.88 -7.73 -17.41
CA VAL A 605 -1.73 -8.58 -18.62
C VAL A 605 -1.59 -7.70 -19.85
N ALA A 606 -2.49 -6.73 -20.06
CA ALA A 606 -2.47 -5.87 -21.25
C ALA A 606 -1.14 -5.10 -21.38
N ARG A 607 -0.61 -4.57 -20.27
CA ARG A 607 0.67 -3.85 -20.28
C ARG A 607 1.86 -4.78 -20.51
N LEU A 608 1.85 -5.99 -19.94
CA LEU A 608 2.88 -6.99 -20.22
C LEU A 608 2.87 -7.39 -21.71
N GLU A 609 1.70 -7.67 -22.28
CA GLU A 609 1.58 -8.04 -23.69
C GLU A 609 2.00 -6.90 -24.62
N ALA A 610 1.70 -5.64 -24.27
CA ALA A 610 2.19 -4.49 -25.02
C ALA A 610 3.73 -4.40 -25.03
N LEU A 611 4.39 -4.68 -23.90
CA LEU A 611 5.85 -4.78 -23.84
C LEU A 611 6.37 -5.97 -24.66
N ARG A 612 5.71 -7.13 -24.59
CA ARG A 612 6.07 -8.29 -25.43
C ARG A 612 5.97 -7.94 -26.92
N GLU A 613 4.91 -7.28 -27.36
CA GLU A 613 4.72 -6.85 -28.75
C GLU A 613 5.78 -5.85 -29.24
N LYS A 614 6.27 -4.98 -28.33
CA LYS A 614 7.42 -4.09 -28.61
C LYS A 614 8.75 -4.85 -28.71
N GLY A 615 8.77 -6.14 -28.37
CA GLY A 615 9.91 -7.03 -28.58
C GLY A 615 10.58 -7.55 -27.30
N ALA A 616 9.94 -7.45 -26.14
CA ALA A 616 10.45 -8.08 -24.93
C ALA A 616 10.44 -9.61 -25.02
N GLU A 617 11.54 -10.25 -24.62
CA GLU A 617 11.76 -11.69 -24.78
C GLU A 617 11.61 -12.48 -23.47
N PHE A 618 11.93 -11.86 -22.33
CA PHE A 618 11.89 -12.52 -21.03
C PHE A 618 11.24 -11.62 -19.98
N LEU A 619 10.61 -12.25 -18.98
CA LEU A 619 10.11 -11.59 -17.78
C LEU A 619 10.82 -12.15 -16.55
N LEU A 620 11.49 -11.28 -15.80
CA LEU A 620 12.18 -11.58 -14.55
C LEU A 620 11.39 -11.01 -13.37
N LEU A 621 11.00 -11.88 -12.43
CA LEU A 621 10.43 -11.50 -11.15
C LEU A 621 11.45 -11.82 -10.05
N PRO A 622 12.11 -10.82 -9.47
CA PRO A 622 12.87 -11.00 -8.23
C PRO A 622 11.97 -11.47 -7.08
N CYS A 623 12.53 -12.13 -6.07
CA CYS A 623 11.77 -12.55 -4.90
C CYS A 623 11.10 -11.39 -4.14
N THR A 624 11.67 -10.19 -4.23
CA THR A 624 11.08 -8.95 -3.72
C THR A 624 9.81 -8.53 -4.46
N ALA A 625 9.56 -9.06 -5.66
CA ALA A 625 8.39 -8.82 -6.49
C ALA A 625 7.42 -10.01 -6.55
N PHE A 626 7.63 -11.10 -5.82
CA PHE A 626 6.73 -12.27 -5.84
C PHE A 626 5.29 -11.94 -5.42
N TRP A 627 5.11 -10.89 -4.63
CA TRP A 627 3.80 -10.39 -4.25
C TRP A 627 2.92 -10.02 -5.47
N TRP A 628 3.51 -9.70 -6.64
CA TRP A 628 2.75 -9.49 -7.89
C TRP A 628 1.92 -10.70 -8.29
N LEU A 629 2.46 -11.90 -8.10
CA LEU A 629 1.78 -13.15 -8.45
C LEU A 629 0.65 -13.45 -7.46
N GLU A 630 0.71 -12.91 -6.25
CA GLU A 630 -0.36 -12.99 -5.26
C GLU A 630 -1.43 -11.91 -5.52
N HIS A 631 -1.02 -10.71 -5.96
CA HIS A 631 -1.90 -9.56 -6.16
C HIS A 631 -2.70 -9.61 -7.45
N TYR A 632 -2.12 -10.16 -8.52
CA TYR A 632 -2.77 -10.27 -9.82
C TYR A 632 -2.96 -11.75 -10.18
N PRO A 633 -3.97 -12.44 -9.63
CA PRO A 633 -4.11 -13.88 -9.79
C PRO A 633 -4.34 -14.30 -11.24
N GLU A 634 -5.11 -13.54 -12.03
CA GLU A 634 -5.30 -13.81 -13.46
C GLU A 634 -4.03 -13.49 -14.27
N PHE A 635 -3.22 -12.53 -13.84
CA PHE A 635 -1.91 -12.28 -14.44
C PHE A 635 -0.95 -13.44 -14.18
N LYS A 636 -0.92 -13.96 -12.95
CA LYS A 636 -0.16 -15.18 -12.61
C LYS A 636 -0.63 -16.36 -13.46
N LEU A 637 -1.94 -16.62 -13.53
CA LEU A 637 -2.51 -17.69 -14.34
C LEU A 637 -2.14 -17.52 -15.82
N HIS A 638 -2.23 -16.29 -16.34
CA HIS A 638 -1.82 -15.98 -17.71
C HIS A 638 -0.34 -16.28 -17.95
N LEU A 639 0.55 -15.91 -17.00
CA LEU A 639 1.98 -16.22 -17.09
C LEU A 639 2.24 -17.73 -17.09
N GLU A 640 1.62 -18.47 -16.17
CA GLU A 640 1.80 -19.91 -15.99
C GLU A 640 1.18 -20.74 -17.13
N ASP A 641 0.04 -20.31 -17.68
CA ASP A 641 -0.63 -20.98 -18.80
C ASP A 641 0.04 -20.69 -20.14
N ARG A 642 0.53 -19.45 -20.33
CA ARG A 642 0.97 -18.99 -21.65
C ARG A 642 2.48 -19.12 -21.85
N TYR A 643 3.30 -18.98 -20.82
CA TYR A 643 4.74 -18.85 -20.98
C TYR A 643 5.52 -19.93 -20.23
N ARG A 644 6.67 -20.33 -20.80
CA ARG A 644 7.52 -21.35 -20.19
C ARG A 644 8.35 -20.74 -19.05
N VAL A 645 8.30 -21.35 -17.88
CA VAL A 645 9.21 -21.02 -16.77
C VAL A 645 10.58 -21.65 -17.02
N ILE A 646 11.65 -20.85 -17.04
CA ILE A 646 13.03 -21.31 -17.26
C ILE A 646 13.90 -21.23 -16.00
N ALA A 647 13.40 -20.53 -14.98
CA ALA A 647 13.92 -20.56 -13.63
C ALA A 647 12.73 -20.34 -12.67
N ASP A 648 12.51 -21.26 -11.74
CA ASP A 648 11.42 -21.17 -10.77
C ASP A 648 11.97 -20.92 -9.36
N ALA A 649 11.08 -20.62 -8.41
CA ALA A 649 11.48 -20.34 -7.03
C ALA A 649 12.14 -21.55 -6.33
N LYS A 650 11.95 -22.78 -6.80
CA LYS A 650 12.58 -23.97 -6.20
C LYS A 650 14.00 -24.20 -6.71
N THR A 651 14.21 -23.95 -8.00
CA THR A 651 15.50 -24.12 -8.71
C THR A 651 16.46 -22.96 -8.48
N THR A 652 15.96 -21.83 -7.99
CA THR A 652 16.74 -20.62 -7.70
C THR A 652 16.91 -20.33 -6.21
N ASP A 653 16.55 -21.27 -5.33
CA ASP A 653 16.54 -21.08 -3.88
C ASP A 653 15.77 -19.80 -3.46
N ASN A 654 14.59 -19.64 -4.07
CA ASN A 654 13.64 -18.56 -3.82
C ASN A 654 14.18 -17.14 -4.11
N THR A 655 15.15 -17.01 -5.03
CA THR A 655 15.77 -15.72 -5.38
C THR A 655 15.04 -14.99 -6.53
N CYS A 656 14.57 -15.70 -7.56
CA CYS A 656 13.80 -15.12 -8.67
C CYS A 656 13.01 -16.16 -9.47
N ILE A 657 12.08 -15.69 -10.30
CA ILE A 657 11.36 -16.49 -11.30
C ILE A 657 11.60 -15.84 -12.67
N ILE A 658 11.84 -16.66 -13.70
CA ILE A 658 12.06 -16.20 -15.07
C ILE A 658 11.11 -16.93 -16.02
N PHE A 659 10.34 -16.17 -16.78
CA PHE A 659 9.50 -16.65 -17.88
C PHE A 659 10.13 -16.31 -19.24
N ASP A 660 10.15 -17.26 -20.16
CA ASP A 660 10.47 -17.04 -21.58
C ASP A 660 9.19 -16.65 -22.33
N LEU A 661 9.10 -15.39 -22.75
CA LEU A 661 7.91 -14.82 -23.40
C LEU A 661 7.80 -15.20 -24.89
N ARG A 662 8.84 -15.84 -25.44
CA ARG A 662 8.88 -16.27 -26.85
C ARG A 662 8.27 -17.65 -27.05
N CYS A 663 8.26 -18.47 -26.00
CA CYS A 663 7.82 -19.86 -26.06
C CYS A 663 6.48 -20.05 -25.34
N ALA A 664 5.51 -20.67 -26.02
CA ALA A 664 4.26 -21.06 -25.38
C ALA A 664 4.46 -22.25 -24.41
N SER A 665 3.70 -22.29 -23.32
CA SER A 665 3.74 -23.40 -22.34
C SER A 665 3.40 -24.75 -23.00
N PRO A 666 4.07 -25.86 -22.65
CA PRO A 666 3.87 -27.17 -23.27
C PRO A 666 2.46 -27.77 -23.08
N ALA A 667 1.60 -27.18 -22.23
CA ALA A 667 0.22 -27.63 -22.00
C ALA A 667 -0.67 -27.59 -23.26
N LYS A 668 -0.31 -26.83 -24.31
CA LYS A 668 -1.07 -26.75 -25.59
C LYS A 668 -0.46 -27.53 -26.76
N GLN A 669 0.67 -28.22 -26.60
CA GLN A 669 1.21 -29.06 -27.68
C GLN A 669 0.41 -30.36 -27.93
N ARG A 670 -0.67 -30.61 -27.19
CA ARG A 670 -1.54 -31.80 -27.35
C ARG A 670 -2.89 -31.56 -28.05
N SER A 671 -3.19 -30.35 -28.54
CA SER A 671 -4.50 -30.08 -29.19
C SER A 671 -4.42 -29.54 -30.62
N VAL A 672 -3.32 -29.75 -31.34
CA VAL A 672 -3.20 -29.43 -32.77
C VAL A 672 -2.42 -30.52 -33.50
N THR A 673 -2.94 -31.74 -33.52
CA THR A 673 -2.62 -32.79 -34.50
C THR A 673 -3.72 -33.87 -34.47
N SER A 674 -4.90 -33.51 -34.96
CA SER A 674 -5.90 -34.47 -35.49
C SER A 674 -6.94 -33.72 -36.31
N VAL A 675 -6.60 -33.44 -37.57
CA VAL A 675 -7.55 -33.43 -38.70
C VAL A 675 -6.84 -34.13 -39.85
#